data_AF-A0A432HEB5-F1
#
_entry.id   AF-A0A432HEB5-F1
#
_cell.length_a   1.000
_cell.length_b   1.000
_cell.length_c   1.000
_cell.angle_alpha   90.00
_cell.angle_beta   90.00
_cell.angle_gamma   90.00
#
_symmetry.space_group_name_H-M   'P 1'
#
loop_
_entity.id
_entity.type
_entity.pdbx_description
1 polymer ?
#
loop_
_entity_poly.entity_id
_entity_poly.type
_entity_poly.pdbx_seq_one_letter_code
_entity_poly.pdbx_strand_id
1 'polypeptide(L)'
;LPESSYHRGQWVLGACHELSPHVRPKDPIAAVMEERLPRTMLLRTARANSLVIADLGGLDAEGDAYPLSALDFWIERAHPRLTDAERRKRVQALRDRVSATRRVRTDDSTWRRFRRDWGESVFTDDEDAIRILDLRGLGGSSAEALVRWALNDEERPPMVLEVSDDLPDDLVSSIISHSNLRLALLERDTPAFASLDRLVADPLRPLPWLQLSTRGGRILPVRLMDPMQTPMFIALDDPGPSPWASLGIELDEPAELDEGHLSVINSAISQHPNGSEEWANQMEARYPIAAWIASPPRTRWPRWQRLRDRLSSEWLVLMDLDNLPLERLSEVAEEAPDSVLAEFSSKLTMKFREDPETALRTRPATDPKDASRGAAWVASQLLSNAPWLPEHMHADLLRWSLEAWLSHPPLHSLQALEGVAWLYSSGRNDDASFRPILEGIRSRGREMPKGHDLNTWARLVDRVLEGSELDLEELERTASVLPTGWWAPISPEILVILLREEESTDWLILNPLPWSAAVLRPVGEECQAPGLRSYTHPGCDPEIHSLLIRRLRGRREREGLPDSAAPLLDLMEALDAINEGRAPRPGRTHPLSGWLAQPVEKWPEFSASVALDGNAEIAERLLLRSSGYHTGIVSSTSISG
;
A
#
# COMPACT_ATOMS: atom_id res chain seq x y z
N LEU A 1 13.35 30.01 17.23
CA LEU A 1 12.17 30.91 17.31
C LEU A 1 12.11 31.56 18.70
N PRO A 2 11.37 32.67 18.92
CA PRO A 2 11.18 33.18 20.28
C PRO A 2 10.57 32.11 21.19
N GLU A 3 11.21 31.85 22.34
CA GLU A 3 10.79 30.78 23.26
C GLU A 3 9.36 30.96 23.77
N SER A 4 8.97 32.20 24.07
CA SER A 4 7.66 32.55 24.59
C SER A 4 6.49 32.22 23.66
N SER A 5 6.74 32.18 22.35
CA SER A 5 5.70 32.03 21.32
C SER A 5 5.69 30.66 20.66
N TYR A 6 6.84 29.97 20.57
CA TYR A 6 6.96 28.74 19.78
C TYR A 6 7.59 27.55 20.50
N HIS A 7 7.84 27.62 21.82
CA HIS A 7 8.38 26.49 22.59
C HIS A 7 7.58 26.19 23.87
N ARG A 8 6.49 26.93 24.12
CA ARG A 8 5.64 26.81 25.33
C ARG A 8 4.15 26.57 25.04
N GLY A 9 3.78 26.31 23.78
CA GLY A 9 2.42 25.94 23.39
C GLY A 9 1.96 24.61 23.97
N GLN A 10 0.64 24.39 23.98
CA GLN A 10 -0.01 23.20 24.55
C GLN A 10 0.09 21.94 23.67
N TRP A 11 0.57 22.09 22.43
CA TRP A 11 0.70 21.00 21.46
C TRP A 11 2.05 21.09 20.74
N VAL A 12 2.49 19.97 20.18
CA VAL A 12 3.73 19.86 19.40
C VAL A 12 3.37 19.86 17.93
N LEU A 13 3.81 20.86 17.18
CA LEU A 13 3.65 20.88 15.71
C LEU A 13 4.73 20.02 15.04
N GLY A 14 5.97 20.07 15.52
CA GLY A 14 7.08 19.40 14.86
C GLY A 14 8.45 19.82 15.37
N ALA A 15 9.49 19.56 14.57
CA ALA A 15 10.86 19.99 14.84
C ALA A 15 11.53 20.56 13.57
N CYS A 16 12.43 21.53 13.73
CA CYS A 16 13.19 22.07 12.59
C CYS A 16 14.41 21.20 12.25
N HIS A 17 14.93 20.50 13.26
CA HIS A 17 16.11 19.64 13.25
C HIS A 17 16.07 18.73 14.49
N GLU A 18 16.73 17.58 14.45
CA GLU A 18 16.71 16.58 15.54
C GLU A 18 17.26 17.10 16.87
N LEU A 19 18.32 17.90 16.79
CA LEU A 19 18.94 18.57 17.95
C LEU A 19 18.24 19.88 18.37
N SER A 20 17.16 20.28 17.69
CA SER A 20 16.45 21.53 18.00
C SER A 20 15.24 21.28 18.91
N PRO A 21 14.89 22.24 19.80
CA PRO A 21 13.67 22.13 20.58
C PRO A 21 12.43 22.03 19.69
N HIS A 22 11.45 21.23 20.11
CA HIS A 22 10.19 21.09 19.40
C HIS A 22 9.47 22.43 19.23
N VAL A 23 8.90 22.63 18.05
CA VAL A 23 8.05 23.78 17.73
C VAL A 23 6.67 23.52 18.36
N ARG A 24 6.32 24.34 19.35
CA ARG A 24 5.08 24.35 20.12
C ARG A 24 4.42 25.72 20.03
N PRO A 25 3.63 25.98 18.99
CA PRO A 25 2.96 27.27 18.78
C PRO A 25 2.01 27.59 19.93
N LYS A 26 2.08 28.82 20.44
CA LYS A 26 1.14 29.34 21.43
C LYS A 26 -0.07 30.02 20.78
N ASP A 27 0.16 30.70 19.66
CA ASP A 27 -0.86 31.43 18.92
C ASP A 27 -1.48 30.55 17.81
N PRO A 28 -2.73 30.84 17.38
CA PRO A 28 -3.40 30.10 16.31
C PRO A 28 -2.65 30.19 14.97
N ILE A 29 -2.67 29.06 14.24
CA ILE A 29 -2.07 28.92 12.91
C ILE A 29 -3.17 28.74 11.86
N ALA A 30 -3.00 29.38 10.70
CA ALA A 30 -3.73 29.09 9.48
C ALA A 30 -2.90 28.16 8.59
N ALA A 31 -3.36 26.93 8.36
CA ALA A 31 -2.72 26.00 7.45
C ALA A 31 -3.46 25.99 6.11
N VAL A 32 -2.75 26.37 5.04
CA VAL A 32 -3.28 26.38 3.68
C VAL A 32 -2.78 25.14 2.96
N MET A 33 -3.67 24.18 2.73
CA MET A 33 -3.34 22.87 2.16
C MET A 33 -4.46 22.44 1.21
N GLU A 34 -4.21 22.42 -0.09
CA GLU A 34 -5.19 21.94 -1.07
C GLU A 34 -5.28 20.40 -1.08
N GLU A 35 -4.13 19.74 -1.00
CA GLU A 35 -4.03 18.27 -1.05
C GLU A 35 -4.49 17.60 0.25
N ARG A 36 -5.09 16.41 0.13
CA ARG A 36 -5.59 15.63 1.29
C ARG A 36 -4.49 15.10 2.18
N LEU A 37 -3.44 14.49 1.61
CA LEU A 37 -2.35 13.88 2.37
C LEU A 37 -1.69 14.80 3.41
N PRO A 38 -1.27 16.05 3.08
CA PRO A 38 -0.69 16.95 4.08
C PRO A 38 -1.70 17.35 5.17
N ARG A 39 -3.00 17.47 4.85
CA ARG A 39 -4.04 17.72 5.87
C ARG A 39 -4.15 16.55 6.83
N THR A 40 -4.26 15.33 6.30
CA THR A 40 -4.36 14.10 7.09
C THR A 40 -3.14 13.96 8.01
N MET A 41 -1.92 14.17 7.51
CA MET A 41 -0.70 14.16 8.33
C MET A 41 -0.72 15.24 9.42
N LEU A 42 -1.11 16.47 9.08
CA LEU A 42 -1.18 17.57 10.06
C LEU A 42 -2.23 17.29 11.13
N LEU A 43 -3.39 16.71 10.75
CA LEU A 43 -4.45 16.32 11.68
C LEU A 43 -3.99 15.25 12.67
N ARG A 44 -3.15 14.28 12.27
CA ARG A 44 -2.58 13.28 13.21
C ARG A 44 -1.89 13.94 14.39
N THR A 45 -1.14 15.00 14.11
CA THR A 45 -0.39 15.77 15.12
C THR A 45 -1.29 16.78 15.86
N ALA A 46 -2.15 17.50 15.14
CA ALA A 46 -2.94 18.59 15.68
C ALA A 46 -4.13 18.12 16.55
N ARG A 47 -4.63 16.89 16.34
CA ARG A 47 -5.82 16.35 17.04
C ARG A 47 -5.65 16.07 18.53
N ALA A 48 -4.41 15.97 19.02
CA ALA A 48 -4.16 15.57 20.40
C ALA A 48 -4.74 16.59 21.41
N ASN A 49 -5.61 16.13 22.32
CA ASN A 49 -6.28 16.97 23.33
C ASN A 49 -6.96 18.21 22.72
N SER A 50 -7.68 18.04 21.61
CA SER A 50 -8.46 19.10 20.95
C SER A 50 -9.82 18.62 20.52
N LEU A 51 -10.74 19.57 20.31
CA LEU A 51 -11.95 19.37 19.51
C LEU A 51 -11.59 19.51 18.03
N VAL A 52 -11.80 18.47 17.24
CA VAL A 52 -11.50 18.44 15.80
C VAL A 52 -12.80 18.44 15.01
N ILE A 53 -12.95 19.37 14.07
CA ILE A 53 -14.04 19.42 13.09
C ILE A 53 -13.39 19.49 11.70
N ALA A 54 -13.29 18.36 11.01
CA ALA A 54 -12.60 18.25 9.71
C ALA A 54 -13.05 17.02 8.92
N ASP A 55 -12.69 16.95 7.63
CA ASP A 55 -12.72 15.70 6.85
C ASP A 55 -11.68 14.73 7.45
N LEU A 56 -12.16 13.63 8.05
CA LEU A 56 -11.30 12.64 8.69
C LEU A 56 -10.81 11.56 7.71
N GLY A 57 -10.97 11.78 6.40
CA GLY A 57 -10.42 10.92 5.36
C GLY A 57 -8.93 10.62 5.59
N GLY A 58 -8.60 9.32 5.68
CA GLY A 58 -7.23 8.86 5.90
C GLY A 58 -6.72 8.94 7.35
N LEU A 59 -7.58 9.17 8.35
CA LEU A 59 -7.26 9.02 9.78
C LEU A 59 -7.83 7.72 10.34
N ASP A 60 -7.10 7.11 11.28
CA ASP A 60 -7.58 5.98 12.07
C ASP A 60 -8.37 6.48 13.29
N ALA A 61 -9.52 7.12 13.01
CA ALA A 61 -10.47 7.57 14.02
C ALA A 61 -11.89 7.57 13.46
N GLU A 62 -12.81 6.98 14.20
CA GLU A 62 -14.24 7.16 13.98
C GLU A 62 -14.67 8.51 14.56
N GLY A 63 -15.55 9.22 13.87
CA GLY A 63 -16.16 10.44 14.39
C GLY A 63 -17.11 10.12 15.54
N ASP A 64 -17.11 10.97 16.57
CA ASP A 64 -18.10 10.92 17.64
C ASP A 64 -19.51 11.22 17.10
N ALA A 65 -20.52 10.84 17.89
CA ALA A 65 -21.89 11.27 17.62
C ALA A 65 -22.00 12.81 17.65
N TYR A 66 -22.83 13.36 16.77
CA TYR A 66 -22.98 14.80 16.64
C TYR A 66 -23.77 15.41 17.81
N PRO A 67 -23.46 16.63 18.25
CA PRO A 67 -24.15 17.29 19.35
C PRO A 67 -25.59 17.66 18.98
N LEU A 68 -26.56 17.31 19.83
CA LEU A 68 -27.97 17.68 19.62
C LEU A 68 -28.19 19.20 19.68
N SER A 69 -27.34 19.93 20.40
CA SER A 69 -27.38 21.39 20.45
C SER A 69 -27.00 22.06 19.12
N ALA A 70 -26.20 21.41 18.26
CA ALA A 70 -25.87 21.94 16.93
C ALA A 70 -27.10 22.11 16.02
N LEU A 71 -28.19 21.39 16.28
CA LEU A 71 -29.43 21.54 15.53
C LEU A 71 -30.11 22.91 15.72
N ASP A 72 -29.83 23.61 16.83
CA ASP A 72 -30.30 24.99 17.03
C ASP A 72 -29.66 25.95 16.02
N PHE A 73 -28.37 25.79 15.73
CA PHE A 73 -27.69 26.60 14.72
C PHE A 73 -28.09 26.18 13.29
N TRP A 74 -28.26 24.87 13.07
CA TRP A 74 -28.64 24.33 11.76
C TRP A 74 -30.03 24.83 11.31
N ILE A 75 -31.02 24.91 12.20
CA ILE A 75 -32.39 25.31 11.80
C ILE A 75 -32.45 26.75 11.27
N GLU A 76 -31.59 27.63 11.77
CA GLU A 76 -31.56 29.03 11.37
C GLU A 76 -31.16 29.17 9.92
N ARG A 77 -30.14 28.38 9.51
CA ARG A 77 -29.66 28.27 8.14
C ARG A 77 -30.65 27.50 7.25
N ALA A 78 -31.21 26.40 7.77
CA ALA A 78 -32.14 25.56 7.04
C ALA A 78 -33.48 26.27 6.77
N HIS A 79 -33.93 27.19 7.63
CA HIS A 79 -35.21 27.88 7.52
C HIS A 79 -35.13 29.39 7.85
N PRO A 80 -34.45 30.20 7.01
CA PRO A 80 -34.17 31.61 7.30
C PRO A 80 -35.41 32.51 7.31
N ARG A 81 -36.53 32.06 6.71
CA ARG A 81 -37.78 32.82 6.62
C ARG A 81 -38.79 32.53 7.75
N LEU A 82 -38.52 31.52 8.58
CA LEU A 82 -39.39 31.18 9.70
C LEU A 82 -39.13 32.09 10.89
N THR A 83 -40.15 32.29 11.73
CA THR A 83 -40.05 33.00 13.00
C THR A 83 -39.31 32.15 14.04
N ASP A 84 -38.68 32.79 15.03
CA ASP A 84 -37.91 32.10 16.06
C ASP A 84 -38.75 31.10 16.86
N ALA A 85 -40.01 31.44 17.17
CA ALA A 85 -40.94 30.54 17.86
C ALA A 85 -41.20 29.27 17.06
N GLU A 86 -41.31 29.40 15.73
CA GLU A 86 -41.58 28.28 14.84
C GLU A 86 -40.32 27.45 14.55
N ARG A 87 -39.14 28.08 14.50
CA ARG A 87 -37.85 27.39 14.47
C ARG A 87 -37.64 26.55 15.71
N ARG A 88 -37.83 27.12 16.91
CA ARG A 88 -37.71 26.38 18.19
C ARG A 88 -38.65 25.18 18.25
N LYS A 89 -39.90 25.35 17.82
CA LYS A 89 -40.87 24.24 17.74
C LYS A 89 -40.39 23.13 16.79
N ARG A 90 -39.87 23.49 15.62
CA ARG A 90 -39.36 22.53 14.63
C ARG A 90 -38.09 21.83 15.08
N VAL A 91 -37.16 22.52 15.74
CA VAL A 91 -35.94 21.91 16.31
C VAL A 91 -36.30 20.95 17.41
N GLN A 92 -37.19 21.32 18.34
CA GLN A 92 -37.59 20.40 19.41
C GLN A 92 -38.19 19.12 18.83
N ALA A 93 -39.09 19.24 17.84
CA ALA A 93 -39.66 18.08 17.15
C ALA A 93 -38.65 17.28 16.32
N LEU A 94 -37.52 17.88 15.93
CA LEU A 94 -36.42 17.19 15.26
C LEU A 94 -35.54 16.47 16.28
N ARG A 95 -35.16 17.14 17.38
CA ARG A 95 -34.45 16.54 18.52
C ARG A 95 -35.17 15.30 19.01
N ASP A 96 -36.46 15.44 19.34
CA ASP A 96 -37.27 14.32 19.83
C ASP A 96 -37.35 13.16 18.82
N ARG A 97 -37.22 13.42 17.51
CA ARG A 97 -37.24 12.38 16.48
C ARG A 97 -35.89 11.69 16.30
N VAL A 98 -34.80 12.42 16.52
CA VAL A 98 -33.43 11.92 16.34
C VAL A 98 -32.93 11.24 17.62
N SER A 99 -33.34 11.71 18.81
CA SER A 99 -32.96 11.13 20.10
C SER A 99 -33.90 10.00 20.58
N ALA A 100 -35.20 10.04 20.24
CA ALA A 100 -36.16 9.04 20.73
C ALA A 100 -36.48 7.95 19.69
N THR A 101 -36.69 6.73 20.17
CA THR A 101 -37.16 5.57 19.38
C THR A 101 -38.62 5.72 18.91
N ARG A 102 -39.31 6.81 19.28
CA ARG A 102 -40.71 7.08 18.94
C ARG A 102 -40.81 7.94 17.69
N ARG A 103 -41.72 7.57 16.77
CA ARG A 103 -42.05 8.38 15.57
C ARG A 103 -42.75 9.68 15.95
N VAL A 104 -41.98 10.70 16.28
CA VAL A 104 -42.46 12.09 16.37
C VAL A 104 -42.64 12.64 14.94
N ARG A 105 -43.78 13.29 14.69
CA ARG A 105 -44.10 13.86 13.37
C ARG A 105 -43.39 15.21 13.22
N THR A 106 -42.21 15.19 12.61
CA THR A 106 -41.53 16.41 12.13
C THR A 106 -42.13 16.85 10.79
N ASP A 107 -42.12 18.15 10.51
CA ASP A 107 -42.54 18.70 9.22
C ASP A 107 -41.71 18.10 8.06
N ASP A 108 -42.37 17.67 6.99
CA ASP A 108 -41.73 16.99 5.86
C ASP A 108 -40.65 17.84 5.18
N SER A 109 -40.81 19.17 5.15
CA SER A 109 -39.83 20.06 4.54
C SER A 109 -38.54 20.13 5.37
N THR A 110 -38.67 20.19 6.70
CA THR A 110 -37.53 20.17 7.63
C THR A 110 -36.84 18.82 7.59
N TRP A 111 -37.59 17.71 7.58
CA TRP A 111 -37.01 16.36 7.56
C TRP A 111 -36.22 16.06 6.28
N ARG A 112 -36.72 16.48 5.11
CA ARG A 112 -35.98 16.31 3.84
C ARG A 112 -34.67 17.11 3.82
N ARG A 113 -34.68 18.35 4.34
CA ARG A 113 -33.46 19.17 4.46
C ARG A 113 -32.48 18.55 5.43
N PHE A 114 -32.97 18.08 6.57
CA PHE A 114 -32.16 17.35 7.56
C PHE A 114 -31.47 16.14 6.93
N ARG A 115 -32.22 15.26 6.24
CA ARG A 115 -31.66 14.08 5.56
C ARG A 115 -30.64 14.42 4.49
N ARG A 116 -30.77 15.56 3.82
CA ARG A 116 -29.82 16.00 2.81
C ARG A 116 -28.51 16.52 3.44
N ASP A 117 -28.60 17.22 4.56
CA ASP A 117 -27.45 17.88 5.18
C ASP A 117 -26.75 16.98 6.22
N TRP A 118 -27.48 16.08 6.88
CA TRP A 118 -26.99 15.20 7.96
C TRP A 118 -27.11 13.70 7.64
N GLY A 119 -27.71 13.30 6.52
CA GLY A 119 -27.81 11.88 6.14
C GLY A 119 -28.47 11.00 7.21
N GLU A 120 -27.75 9.93 7.58
CA GLU A 120 -28.10 8.96 8.64
C GLU A 120 -27.23 9.16 9.90
N SER A 121 -26.73 10.37 10.13
CA SER A 121 -25.88 10.69 11.28
C SER A 121 -26.53 10.41 12.63
N VAL A 122 -25.71 9.96 13.59
CA VAL A 122 -26.09 9.68 14.98
C VAL A 122 -25.80 10.90 15.85
N PHE A 123 -26.70 11.22 16.79
CA PHE A 123 -26.56 12.36 17.68
C PHE A 123 -26.56 11.95 19.15
N THR A 124 -25.97 12.79 20.00
CA THR A 124 -25.89 12.58 21.46
C THR A 124 -26.28 13.83 22.24
N ASP A 125 -26.83 13.62 23.45
CA ASP A 125 -27.05 14.66 24.46
C ASP A 125 -25.82 14.83 25.38
N ASP A 126 -24.90 13.85 25.41
CA ASP A 126 -23.63 13.93 26.16
C ASP A 126 -22.58 14.65 25.33
N GLU A 127 -22.61 15.99 25.37
CA GLU A 127 -21.79 16.86 24.53
C GLU A 127 -20.37 17.10 25.09
N ASP A 128 -20.16 16.91 26.40
CA ASP A 128 -18.89 17.17 27.07
C ASP A 128 -17.80 16.16 26.70
N ALA A 129 -18.21 14.96 26.25
CA ALA A 129 -17.32 13.89 25.80
C ALA A 129 -16.86 14.05 24.34
N ILE A 130 -17.51 14.90 23.54
CA ILE A 130 -17.24 15.03 22.10
C ILE A 130 -15.86 15.64 21.86
N ARG A 131 -15.03 14.98 21.04
CA ARG A 131 -13.69 15.43 20.66
C ARG A 131 -13.46 15.43 19.17
N ILE A 132 -14.11 14.55 18.40
CA ILE A 132 -13.83 14.37 16.98
C ILE A 132 -15.16 14.38 16.21
N LEU A 133 -15.32 15.35 15.31
CA LEU A 133 -16.50 15.49 14.46
C LEU A 133 -16.09 15.39 12.99
N ASP A 134 -16.60 14.37 12.31
CA ASP A 134 -16.33 14.13 10.89
C ASP A 134 -17.21 15.03 10.01
N LEU A 135 -16.64 15.62 8.96
CA LEU A 135 -17.39 16.41 7.98
C LEU A 135 -17.81 15.58 6.75
N ARG A 136 -17.33 14.34 6.60
CA ARG A 136 -17.64 13.51 5.43
C ARG A 136 -19.14 13.22 5.33
N GLY A 137 -19.69 13.47 4.14
CA GLY A 137 -21.11 13.24 3.86
C GLY A 137 -22.06 14.27 4.48
N LEU A 138 -21.53 15.30 5.15
CA LEU A 138 -22.33 16.43 5.65
C LEU A 138 -22.48 17.53 4.58
N GLY A 139 -23.61 18.23 4.62
CA GLY A 139 -23.83 19.43 3.81
C GLY A 139 -23.16 20.68 4.42
N GLY A 140 -22.94 21.72 3.61
CA GLY A 140 -22.32 22.96 4.10
C GLY A 140 -23.07 23.63 5.27
N SER A 141 -24.40 23.48 5.33
CA SER A 141 -25.21 24.01 6.45
C SER A 141 -25.03 23.25 7.77
N SER A 142 -24.75 21.95 7.73
CA SER A 142 -24.45 21.17 8.94
C SER A 142 -23.01 21.40 9.40
N ALA A 143 -22.04 21.48 8.48
CA ALA A 143 -20.68 21.90 8.78
C ALA A 143 -20.64 23.29 9.46
N GLU A 144 -21.35 24.29 8.92
CA GLU A 144 -21.48 25.62 9.55
C GLU A 144 -22.08 25.53 10.96
N ALA A 145 -23.11 24.71 11.15
CA ALA A 145 -23.75 24.53 12.45
C ALA A 145 -22.82 23.92 13.50
N LEU A 146 -21.96 22.98 13.11
CA LEU A 146 -20.95 22.39 13.99
C LEU A 146 -19.89 23.42 14.39
N VAL A 147 -19.46 24.29 13.47
CA VAL A 147 -18.53 25.37 13.78
C VAL A 147 -19.18 26.39 14.74
N ARG A 148 -20.42 26.80 14.49
CA ARG A 148 -21.16 27.70 15.41
C ARG A 148 -21.35 27.08 16.78
N TRP A 149 -21.67 25.79 16.83
CA TRP A 149 -21.72 25.04 18.07
C TRP A 149 -20.37 25.10 18.79
N ALA A 150 -19.26 24.79 18.10
CA ALA A 150 -17.91 24.77 18.66
C ALA A 150 -17.52 26.09 19.35
N LEU A 151 -17.86 27.23 18.72
CA LEU A 151 -17.52 28.57 19.19
C LEU A 151 -18.44 29.12 20.30
N ASN A 152 -19.57 28.47 20.57
CA ASN A 152 -20.57 28.99 21.51
C ASN A 152 -20.17 28.82 22.99
N ASP A 153 -19.14 28.04 23.29
CA ASP A 153 -18.72 27.70 24.65
C ASP A 153 -17.19 27.82 24.78
N GLU A 154 -16.76 28.76 25.62
CA GLU A 154 -15.35 29.08 25.85
C GLU A 154 -14.64 28.05 26.76
N GLU A 155 -15.36 27.17 27.45
CA GLU A 155 -14.78 26.13 28.31
C GLU A 155 -14.32 24.89 27.52
N ARG A 156 -14.59 24.87 26.20
CA ARG A 156 -14.23 23.75 25.33
C ARG A 156 -12.72 23.63 25.11
N PRO A 157 -12.22 22.41 24.86
CA PRO A 157 -10.81 22.20 24.58
C PRO A 157 -10.38 22.98 23.32
N PRO A 158 -9.06 23.18 23.12
CA PRO A 158 -8.54 23.85 21.93
C PRO A 158 -9.10 23.24 20.64
N MET A 159 -9.36 24.07 19.64
CA MET A 159 -10.10 23.66 18.44
C MET A 159 -9.23 23.59 17.19
N VAL A 160 -9.42 22.53 16.42
CA VAL A 160 -8.88 22.35 15.06
C VAL A 160 -10.07 22.33 14.11
N LEU A 161 -10.17 23.35 13.26
CA LEU A 161 -11.34 23.56 12.40
C LEU A 161 -10.94 23.53 10.92
N GLU A 162 -11.65 22.75 10.13
CA GLU A 162 -11.67 22.90 8.68
C GLU A 162 -12.67 24.00 8.30
N VAL A 163 -12.16 25.03 7.64
CA VAL A 163 -12.92 26.23 7.30
C VAL A 163 -13.19 26.20 5.81
N SER A 164 -14.46 25.98 5.45
CA SER A 164 -14.92 26.02 4.06
C SER A 164 -14.99 27.47 3.55
N ASP A 165 -14.72 27.66 2.26
CA ASP A 165 -14.83 28.95 1.57
C ASP A 165 -16.26 29.52 1.59
N ASP A 166 -17.28 28.67 1.79
CA ASP A 166 -18.70 29.05 1.83
C ASP A 166 -19.19 29.60 3.18
N LEU A 167 -18.29 29.68 4.18
CA LEU A 167 -18.66 30.16 5.52
C LEU A 167 -18.92 31.69 5.53
N PRO A 168 -19.93 32.16 6.26
CA PRO A 168 -20.21 33.59 6.39
C PRO A 168 -19.07 34.40 7.03
N ASP A 169 -18.85 35.64 6.56
CA ASP A 169 -17.79 36.54 7.06
C ASP A 169 -17.86 36.81 8.58
N ASP A 170 -19.07 36.85 9.16
CA ASP A 170 -19.27 37.00 10.60
C ASP A 170 -18.66 35.81 11.36
N LEU A 171 -18.91 34.61 10.86
CA LEU A 171 -18.42 33.38 11.47
C LEU A 171 -16.91 33.26 11.31
N VAL A 172 -16.36 33.59 10.14
CA VAL A 172 -14.91 33.64 9.91
C VAL A 172 -14.22 34.60 10.89
N SER A 173 -14.81 35.78 11.11
CA SER A 173 -14.31 36.75 12.08
C SER A 173 -14.34 36.20 13.51
N SER A 174 -15.42 35.51 13.89
CA SER A 174 -15.52 34.84 15.19
C SER A 174 -14.46 33.76 15.38
N ILE A 175 -14.22 32.92 14.36
CA ILE A 175 -13.16 31.88 14.38
C ILE A 175 -11.80 32.50 14.68
N ILE A 176 -11.40 33.53 13.92
CA ILE A 176 -10.08 34.16 14.04
C ILE A 176 -9.86 34.78 15.42
N SER A 177 -10.92 35.33 16.02
CA SER A 177 -10.86 35.98 17.33
C SER A 177 -10.94 35.02 18.52
N HIS A 178 -11.24 33.74 18.30
CA HIS A 178 -11.51 32.79 19.37
C HIS A 178 -10.23 32.37 20.11
N SER A 179 -10.25 32.45 21.45
CA SER A 179 -9.10 32.16 22.33
C SER A 179 -8.62 30.69 22.23
N ASN A 180 -9.56 29.76 22.10
CA ASN A 180 -9.28 28.33 21.99
C ASN A 180 -8.96 27.87 20.55
N LEU A 181 -8.92 28.75 19.54
CA LEU A 181 -8.51 28.34 18.21
C LEU A 181 -7.04 27.90 18.24
N ARG A 182 -6.78 26.65 17.82
CA ARG A 182 -5.42 26.12 17.66
C ARG A 182 -4.98 26.19 16.20
N LEU A 183 -5.82 25.68 15.30
CA LEU A 183 -5.51 25.50 13.90
C LEU A 183 -6.76 25.70 13.05
N ALA A 184 -6.65 26.52 12.00
CA ALA A 184 -7.63 26.62 10.93
C ALA A 184 -7.04 25.96 9.66
N LEU A 185 -7.71 24.93 9.15
CA LEU A 185 -7.36 24.28 7.88
C LEU A 185 -8.14 24.97 6.76
N LEU A 186 -7.41 25.42 5.74
CA LEU A 186 -7.92 26.18 4.60
C LEU A 186 -7.57 25.45 3.29
N GLU A 187 -8.54 25.39 2.36
CA GLU A 187 -8.32 24.92 0.99
C GLU A 187 -7.39 25.85 0.21
N ARG A 188 -7.60 27.15 0.37
CA ARG A 188 -6.93 28.21 -0.38
C ARG A 188 -6.50 29.32 0.56
N ASP A 189 -5.65 30.20 0.06
CA ASP A 189 -5.20 31.35 0.84
C ASP A 189 -6.32 32.37 0.96
N THR A 190 -6.81 32.58 2.19
CA THR A 190 -7.95 33.46 2.47
C THR A 190 -7.47 34.68 3.24
N PRO A 191 -7.65 35.91 2.71
CA PRO A 191 -7.07 37.12 3.29
C PRO A 191 -7.57 37.43 4.71
N ALA A 192 -8.76 36.93 5.09
CA ALA A 192 -9.27 37.05 6.45
C ALA A 192 -8.31 36.45 7.49
N PHE A 193 -7.60 35.37 7.15
CA PHE A 193 -6.67 34.67 8.04
C PHE A 193 -5.24 35.22 7.99
N ALA A 194 -4.97 36.26 7.19
CA ALA A 194 -3.62 36.83 7.02
C ALA A 194 -3.01 37.37 8.33
N SER A 195 -3.84 37.63 9.34
CA SER A 195 -3.38 38.02 10.67
C SER A 195 -2.75 36.88 11.46
N LEU A 196 -2.90 35.61 11.06
CA LEU A 196 -2.36 34.43 11.74
C LEU A 196 -0.99 34.03 11.23
N ASP A 197 -0.29 33.16 11.96
CA ASP A 197 0.88 32.49 11.41
C ASP A 197 0.42 31.50 10.33
N ARG A 198 1.18 31.38 9.24
CA ARG A 198 0.79 30.60 8.06
C ARG A 198 1.62 29.33 7.93
N LEU A 199 0.97 28.22 7.64
CA LEU A 199 1.59 26.91 7.44
C LEU A 199 1.21 26.36 6.06
N VAL A 200 2.18 25.95 5.26
CA VAL A 200 1.98 25.35 3.92
C VAL A 200 2.87 24.14 3.73
N ALA A 201 2.59 23.29 2.74
CA ALA A 201 3.52 22.24 2.33
C ALA A 201 4.87 22.85 1.90
N ASP A 202 5.99 22.23 2.29
CA ASP A 202 7.30 22.76 1.91
C ASP A 202 7.52 22.62 0.39
N PRO A 203 7.89 23.69 -0.33
CA PRO A 203 8.05 23.64 -1.78
C PRO A 203 9.33 22.90 -2.23
N LEU A 204 10.29 22.71 -1.33
CA LEU A 204 11.60 22.12 -1.64
C LEU A 204 11.74 20.71 -1.08
N ARG A 205 11.11 20.43 0.06
CA ARG A 205 11.20 19.13 0.76
C ARG A 205 9.88 18.39 0.66
N PRO A 206 9.89 17.08 0.40
CA PRO A 206 8.67 16.29 0.43
C PRO A 206 8.08 16.22 1.86
N LEU A 207 6.82 15.80 1.96
CA LEU A 207 6.20 15.51 3.25
C LEU A 207 7.07 14.49 4.03
N PRO A 208 7.22 14.67 5.35
CA PRO A 208 6.37 15.45 6.27
C PRO A 208 6.85 16.89 6.55
N TRP A 209 7.66 17.50 5.69
CA TRP A 209 8.10 18.88 5.87
C TRP A 209 7.03 19.90 5.45
N LEU A 210 6.81 20.87 6.33
CA LEU A 210 5.97 22.03 6.12
C LEU A 210 6.78 23.31 6.29
N GLN A 211 6.32 24.40 5.67
CA GLN A 211 6.90 25.73 5.82
C GLN A 211 6.01 26.59 6.73
N LEU A 212 6.54 26.99 7.89
CA LEU A 212 5.90 27.93 8.81
C LEU A 212 6.40 29.35 8.53
N SER A 213 5.47 30.24 8.19
CA SER A 213 5.70 31.68 8.01
C SER A 213 5.05 32.44 9.16
N THR A 214 5.87 33.10 9.97
CA THR A 214 5.37 33.87 11.13
C THR A 214 4.91 35.25 10.72
N ARG A 215 4.01 35.86 11.50
CA ARG A 215 3.60 37.27 11.34
C ARG A 215 4.77 38.25 11.31
N GLY A 216 5.87 37.89 11.97
CA GLY A 216 7.12 38.66 11.99
C GLY A 216 7.98 38.52 10.74
N GLY A 217 7.49 37.86 9.69
CA GLY A 217 8.18 37.67 8.41
C GLY A 217 9.26 36.58 8.40
N ARG A 218 9.31 35.72 9.44
CA ARG A 218 10.29 34.62 9.47
C ARG A 218 9.69 33.39 8.81
N ILE A 219 10.46 32.76 7.93
CA ILE A 219 10.07 31.53 7.24
C ILE A 219 11.00 30.42 7.72
N LEU A 220 10.44 29.29 8.12
CA LEU A 220 11.23 28.13 8.56
C LEU A 220 10.59 26.79 8.15
N PRO A 221 11.40 25.78 7.82
CA PRO A 221 10.91 24.43 7.62
C PRO A 221 10.66 23.74 8.98
N VAL A 222 9.55 23.03 9.09
CA VAL A 222 9.12 22.25 10.25
C VAL A 222 8.75 20.84 9.79
N ARG A 223 9.43 19.83 10.32
CA ARG A 223 9.10 18.42 10.12
C ARG A 223 7.97 18.05 11.08
N LEU A 224 6.83 17.58 10.58
CA LEU A 224 5.77 17.04 11.45
C LEU A 224 6.32 15.86 12.25
N MET A 225 5.78 15.68 13.45
CA MET A 225 6.08 14.50 14.27
C MET A 225 4.79 13.75 14.53
N ASP A 226 4.83 12.43 14.39
CA ASP A 226 3.74 11.59 14.86
C ASP A 226 3.71 11.68 16.39
N PRO A 227 2.57 12.08 16.99
CA PRO A 227 2.46 12.07 18.43
C PRO A 227 2.59 10.63 18.94
N MET A 228 3.38 10.40 19.99
CA MET A 228 3.26 9.18 20.78
C MET A 228 1.85 9.18 21.39
N GLN A 229 0.93 8.42 20.80
CA GLN A 229 -0.41 8.31 21.37
C GLN A 229 -0.39 7.36 22.56
N THR A 230 -1.08 7.80 23.61
CA THR A 230 -1.60 6.94 24.66
C THR A 230 -2.63 6.01 24.02
N PRO A 231 -2.65 4.70 24.32
CA PRO A 231 -3.60 3.78 23.70
C PRO A 231 -5.04 4.27 23.94
N MET A 232 -5.79 4.50 22.87
CA MET A 232 -7.23 4.67 22.96
C MET A 232 -7.86 3.30 23.20
N PHE A 233 -8.62 3.19 24.29
CA PHE A 233 -9.53 2.07 24.51
C PHE A 233 -10.90 2.48 23.97
N ILE A 234 -11.40 1.78 22.96
CA ILE A 234 -12.79 1.88 22.50
C ILE A 234 -13.42 0.48 22.58
N ALA A 235 -14.72 0.47 22.83
CA ALA A 235 -15.55 -0.63 23.31
C ALA A 235 -15.53 -1.92 22.46
N LEU A 236 -15.91 -3.01 23.12
CA LEU A 236 -16.06 -4.35 22.55
C LEU A 236 -17.10 -4.37 21.43
N ASP A 237 -16.73 -4.91 20.27
CA ASP A 237 -17.66 -5.70 19.45
C ASP A 237 -16.97 -6.81 18.62
N ASP A 238 -17.77 -7.87 18.49
CA ASP A 238 -17.74 -9.21 17.87
C ASP A 238 -16.44 -10.02 17.59
N PRO A 239 -16.47 -11.36 17.79
CA PRO A 239 -15.31 -12.22 17.63
C PRO A 239 -15.05 -12.51 16.15
N GLY A 240 -13.90 -12.01 15.67
CA GLY A 240 -13.34 -12.42 14.39
C GLY A 240 -13.03 -13.92 14.36
N PRO A 241 -13.04 -14.55 13.17
CA PRO A 241 -12.79 -15.98 13.02
C PRO A 241 -11.36 -16.35 13.48
N SER A 242 -11.24 -17.56 13.99
CA SER A 242 -10.04 -18.05 14.66
C SER A 242 -8.82 -18.12 13.70
N PRO A 243 -7.62 -17.63 14.07
CA PRO A 243 -6.46 -17.45 13.16
C PRO A 243 -5.80 -18.74 12.64
N TRP A 244 -6.35 -19.92 12.96
CA TRP A 244 -5.60 -21.17 13.04
C TRP A 244 -5.45 -21.94 11.72
N ALA A 245 -6.10 -21.52 10.63
CA ALA A 245 -5.99 -22.21 9.34
C ALA A 245 -4.76 -21.80 8.52
N SER A 246 -4.08 -20.70 8.89
CA SER A 246 -3.06 -20.05 8.05
C SER A 246 -1.61 -20.25 8.52
N LEU A 247 -1.39 -20.70 9.76
CA LEU A 247 -0.05 -20.80 10.34
C LEU A 247 0.59 -22.15 10.03
N GLY A 248 0.85 -22.45 8.75
CA GLY A 248 1.72 -23.56 8.32
C GLY A 248 3.18 -23.39 8.77
N ILE A 249 3.38 -22.96 10.01
CA ILE A 249 4.66 -22.74 10.66
C ILE A 249 5.07 -24.09 11.26
N GLU A 250 5.87 -24.83 10.51
CA GLU A 250 6.89 -25.66 11.13
C GLU A 250 7.85 -24.69 11.81
N LEU A 251 7.67 -24.46 13.12
CA LEU A 251 8.68 -23.76 13.91
C LEU A 251 9.92 -24.66 13.84
N ASP A 252 10.91 -24.27 13.04
CA ASP A 252 12.25 -24.81 13.19
C ASP A 252 12.60 -24.70 14.68
N GLU A 253 12.97 -25.85 15.24
CA GLU A 253 12.91 -26.19 16.66
C GLU A 253 13.10 -24.99 17.60
N PRO A 254 12.23 -24.77 18.61
CA PRO A 254 12.51 -23.77 19.64
C PRO A 254 13.74 -24.24 20.43
N ALA A 255 14.92 -23.83 19.98
CA ALA A 255 16.16 -24.08 20.66
C ALA A 255 16.03 -23.52 22.08
N GLU A 256 16.12 -24.43 23.06
CA GLU A 256 16.26 -24.16 24.49
C GLU A 256 15.08 -23.45 25.22
N LEU A 257 13.82 -23.76 24.90
CA LEU A 257 12.72 -23.43 25.82
C LEU A 257 12.61 -24.47 26.94
N ASP A 258 12.72 -24.04 28.20
CA ASP A 258 12.47 -24.86 29.39
C ASP A 258 11.07 -25.52 29.32
N GLU A 259 10.96 -26.76 29.81
CA GLU A 259 9.73 -27.58 29.77
C GLU A 259 8.54 -26.85 30.42
N GLY A 260 8.82 -26.04 31.45
CA GLY A 260 7.85 -25.16 32.08
C GLY A 260 7.32 -24.04 31.17
N HIS A 261 8.12 -23.51 30.24
CA HIS A 261 7.69 -22.48 29.29
C HIS A 261 6.80 -23.08 28.20
N LEU A 262 7.15 -24.26 27.68
CA LEU A 262 6.33 -24.97 26.69
C LEU A 262 4.94 -25.32 27.23
N SER A 263 4.85 -25.74 28.50
CA SER A 263 3.57 -25.99 29.17
C SER A 263 2.67 -24.74 29.22
N VAL A 264 3.23 -23.57 29.56
CA VAL A 264 2.48 -22.31 29.62
C VAL A 264 2.08 -21.81 28.24
N ILE A 265 2.92 -22.01 27.22
CA ILE A 265 2.58 -21.72 25.81
C ILE A 265 1.40 -22.61 25.36
N ASN A 266 1.46 -23.92 25.61
CA ASN A 266 0.36 -24.82 25.29
C ASN A 266 -0.93 -24.48 26.06
N SER A 267 -0.81 -24.00 27.29
CA SER A 267 -1.94 -23.47 28.06
C SER A 267 -2.54 -22.22 27.43
N ALA A 268 -1.71 -21.27 26.94
CA ALA A 268 -2.18 -20.09 26.22
C ALA A 268 -2.97 -20.48 24.97
N ILE A 269 -2.42 -21.42 24.18
CA ILE A 269 -3.02 -21.90 22.93
C ILE A 269 -4.37 -22.60 23.19
N SER A 270 -4.43 -23.48 24.20
CA SER A 270 -5.61 -24.31 24.46
C SER A 270 -6.73 -23.58 25.20
N GLN A 271 -6.39 -22.72 26.17
CA GLN A 271 -7.38 -22.09 27.06
C GLN A 271 -7.82 -20.71 26.58
N HIS A 272 -6.99 -20.02 25.79
CA HIS A 272 -7.24 -18.66 25.34
C HIS A 272 -7.15 -18.51 23.81
N PRO A 273 -7.90 -19.30 23.01
CA PRO A 273 -7.83 -19.25 21.55
C PRO A 273 -8.29 -17.91 20.96
N ASN A 274 -9.15 -17.18 21.68
CA ASN A 274 -9.62 -15.83 21.32
C ASN A 274 -8.88 -14.71 22.08
N GLY A 275 -7.89 -15.08 22.90
CA GLY A 275 -7.17 -14.20 23.82
C GLY A 275 -7.88 -13.95 25.16
N SER A 276 -7.08 -13.61 26.18
CA SER A 276 -7.48 -13.15 27.52
C SER A 276 -6.49 -12.09 28.00
N GLU A 277 -6.91 -10.83 28.01
CA GLU A 277 -6.08 -9.69 28.40
C GLU A 277 -5.58 -9.82 29.86
N GLU A 278 -6.46 -10.25 30.76
CA GLU A 278 -6.13 -10.45 32.17
C GLU A 278 -5.04 -11.51 32.36
N TRP A 279 -5.17 -12.63 31.64
CA TRP A 279 -4.20 -13.71 31.73
C TRP A 279 -2.87 -13.32 31.08
N ALA A 280 -2.93 -12.69 29.91
CA ALA A 280 -1.74 -12.19 29.22
C ALA A 280 -0.96 -11.19 30.10
N ASN A 281 -1.65 -10.29 30.81
CA ASN A 281 -1.03 -9.35 31.74
C ASN A 281 -0.32 -10.05 32.91
N GLN A 282 -0.91 -11.13 33.45
CA GLN A 282 -0.28 -11.92 34.52
C GLN A 282 0.98 -12.65 34.03
N MET A 283 0.97 -13.12 32.78
CA MET A 283 2.06 -13.90 32.20
C MET A 283 3.18 -13.03 31.61
N GLU A 284 2.92 -11.76 31.26
CA GLU A 284 3.83 -10.86 30.53
C GLU A 284 5.26 -10.79 31.12
N ALA A 285 5.37 -10.75 32.45
CA ALA A 285 6.66 -10.63 33.13
C ALA A 285 7.51 -11.90 32.99
N ARG A 286 6.92 -13.10 33.07
CA ARG A 286 7.65 -14.37 33.15
C ARG A 286 7.61 -15.19 31.86
N TYR A 287 6.52 -15.14 31.11
CA TYR A 287 6.26 -15.92 29.92
C TYR A 287 5.81 -15.01 28.75
N PRO A 288 6.71 -14.24 28.14
CA PRO A 288 6.36 -13.22 27.14
C PRO A 288 5.70 -13.80 25.89
N ILE A 289 6.15 -14.97 25.41
CA ILE A 289 5.55 -15.66 24.24
C ILE A 289 4.12 -16.11 24.58
N ALA A 290 3.90 -16.70 25.76
CA ALA A 290 2.57 -17.14 26.14
C ALA A 290 1.62 -15.95 26.34
N ALA A 291 2.09 -14.85 26.95
CA ALA A 291 1.34 -13.61 27.05
C ALA A 291 0.99 -13.03 25.68
N TRP A 292 1.94 -13.06 24.74
CA TRP A 292 1.73 -12.65 23.35
C TRP A 292 0.63 -13.47 22.67
N ILE A 293 0.71 -14.79 22.74
CA ILE A 293 -0.29 -15.71 22.17
C ILE A 293 -1.68 -15.48 22.77
N ALA A 294 -1.74 -15.35 24.10
CA ALA A 294 -3.00 -15.10 24.80
C ALA A 294 -3.50 -13.65 24.67
N SER A 295 -2.82 -12.77 23.93
CA SER A 295 -3.31 -11.40 23.72
C SER A 295 -4.44 -11.36 22.71
N PRO A 296 -5.57 -10.73 23.04
CA PRO A 296 -6.59 -10.38 22.05
C PRO A 296 -5.99 -9.51 20.92
N PRO A 297 -6.46 -9.62 19.66
CA PRO A 297 -5.94 -8.85 18.54
C PRO A 297 -5.83 -7.33 18.79
N ARG A 298 -6.86 -6.73 19.42
CA ARG A 298 -6.94 -5.29 19.74
C ARG A 298 -5.86 -4.78 20.69
N THR A 299 -5.32 -5.63 21.56
CA THR A 299 -4.33 -5.25 22.58
C THR A 299 -2.93 -5.77 22.27
N ARG A 300 -2.76 -6.48 21.15
CA ARG A 300 -1.45 -6.95 20.67
C ARG A 300 -0.52 -5.79 20.39
N TRP A 301 -0.94 -4.73 19.70
CA TRP A 301 -0.04 -3.61 19.39
C TRP A 301 0.60 -2.99 20.66
N PRO A 302 -0.16 -2.52 21.66
CA PRO A 302 0.43 -2.01 22.90
C PRO A 302 1.28 -3.04 23.66
N ARG A 303 0.93 -4.33 23.60
CA ARG A 303 1.72 -5.39 24.26
C ARG A 303 3.04 -5.63 23.55
N TRP A 304 3.05 -5.67 22.23
CA TRP A 304 4.26 -5.78 21.43
C TRP A 304 5.22 -4.64 21.75
N GLN A 305 4.74 -3.39 21.85
CA GLN A 305 5.59 -2.26 22.23
C GLN A 305 6.33 -2.46 23.57
N ARG A 306 5.76 -3.21 24.51
CA ARG A 306 6.39 -3.55 25.80
C ARG A 306 7.24 -4.81 25.75
N LEU A 307 6.91 -5.75 24.87
CA LEU A 307 7.55 -7.06 24.77
C LEU A 307 8.58 -7.18 23.64
N ARG A 308 8.70 -6.22 22.72
CA ARG A 308 9.52 -6.30 21.51
C ARG A 308 10.98 -6.70 21.78
N ASP A 309 11.57 -6.19 22.86
CA ASP A 309 12.96 -6.52 23.25
C ASP A 309 13.13 -7.96 23.81
N ARG A 310 12.01 -8.67 24.04
CA ARG A 310 11.95 -9.99 24.68
C ARG A 310 11.22 -11.04 23.83
N LEU A 311 10.75 -10.67 22.64
CA LEU A 311 10.01 -11.53 21.72
C LEU A 311 10.82 -11.70 20.44
N SER A 312 10.97 -12.92 19.93
CA SER A 312 11.56 -13.10 18.61
C SER A 312 10.65 -12.50 17.54
N SER A 313 11.24 -11.92 16.50
CA SER A 313 10.51 -11.18 15.47
C SER A 313 9.56 -12.05 14.64
N GLU A 314 9.77 -13.36 14.61
CA GLU A 314 8.87 -14.33 13.96
C GLU A 314 7.44 -14.30 14.51
N TRP A 315 7.27 -13.98 15.80
CA TRP A 315 5.95 -13.89 16.42
C TRP A 315 5.11 -12.70 15.94
N LEU A 316 5.70 -11.76 15.20
CA LEU A 316 4.98 -10.66 14.55
C LEU A 316 3.94 -11.15 13.53
N VAL A 317 4.04 -12.39 13.05
CA VAL A 317 3.03 -13.03 12.21
C VAL A 317 1.62 -12.99 12.82
N LEU A 318 1.53 -13.00 14.16
CA LEU A 318 0.27 -12.93 14.90
C LEU A 318 -0.29 -11.51 15.04
N MET A 319 0.47 -10.48 14.64
CA MET A 319 -0.02 -9.12 14.61
C MET A 319 -1.08 -9.00 13.53
N ASP A 320 -2.22 -8.44 13.92
CA ASP A 320 -3.32 -8.19 13.01
C ASP A 320 -3.25 -6.75 12.50
N LEU A 321 -3.15 -6.60 11.17
CA LEU A 321 -3.10 -5.28 10.53
C LEU A 321 -4.39 -4.49 10.72
N ASP A 322 -5.54 -5.14 11.00
CA ASP A 322 -6.81 -4.47 11.29
C ASP A 322 -6.81 -3.75 12.64
N ASN A 323 -5.94 -4.19 13.55
CA ASN A 323 -5.83 -3.68 14.91
C ASN A 323 -4.51 -2.92 15.15
N LEU A 324 -3.72 -2.73 14.09
CA LEU A 324 -2.47 -1.99 14.12
C LEU A 324 -2.70 -0.56 13.60
N PRO A 325 -2.28 0.49 14.33
CA PRO A 325 -2.25 1.85 13.80
C PRO A 325 -1.34 1.90 12.57
N LEU A 326 -1.93 2.06 11.39
CA LEU A 326 -1.22 1.89 10.12
C LEU A 326 -0.12 2.93 9.90
N GLU A 327 -0.23 4.11 10.52
CA GLU A 327 0.83 5.11 10.52
C GLU A 327 2.12 4.63 11.22
N ARG A 328 2.02 3.59 12.07
CA ARG A 328 3.14 2.94 12.77
C ARG A 328 3.57 1.62 12.13
N LEU A 329 3.02 1.27 10.97
CA LEU A 329 3.36 0.03 10.27
C LEU A 329 4.86 -0.07 9.96
N SER A 330 5.53 1.06 9.70
CA SER A 330 6.98 1.10 9.49
C SER A 330 7.76 0.59 10.70
N GLU A 331 7.25 0.73 11.94
CA GLU A 331 7.95 0.27 13.14
C GLU A 331 7.91 -1.25 13.29
N VAL A 332 6.78 -1.85 12.91
CA VAL A 332 6.64 -3.31 12.89
C VAL A 332 7.48 -3.88 11.74
N ALA A 333 7.42 -3.23 10.57
CA ALA A 333 8.15 -3.66 9.39
C ALA A 333 9.68 -3.58 9.57
N GLU A 334 10.18 -2.67 10.42
CA GLU A 334 11.60 -2.55 10.76
C GLU A 334 12.14 -3.86 11.35
N GLU A 335 11.39 -4.49 12.26
CA GLU A 335 11.80 -5.70 12.99
C GLU A 335 11.36 -7.01 12.33
N ALA A 336 10.31 -6.98 11.51
CA ALA A 336 9.72 -8.19 10.94
C ALA A 336 10.68 -8.90 9.97
N PRO A 337 10.77 -10.24 10.05
CA PRO A 337 11.50 -11.03 9.06
C PRO A 337 10.77 -11.01 7.71
N ASP A 338 11.50 -11.30 6.62
CA ASP A 338 10.97 -11.18 5.25
C ASP A 338 9.77 -12.11 4.99
N SER A 339 9.70 -13.27 5.66
CA SER A 339 8.54 -14.18 5.60
C SER A 339 7.25 -13.55 6.15
N VAL A 340 7.34 -12.83 7.26
CA VAL A 340 6.22 -12.09 7.86
C VAL A 340 5.84 -10.88 6.99
N LEU A 341 6.83 -10.19 6.44
CA LEU A 341 6.61 -9.07 5.53
C LEU A 341 5.87 -9.51 4.24
N ALA A 342 6.10 -10.73 3.75
CA ALA A 342 5.36 -11.27 2.62
C ALA A 342 3.87 -11.49 2.92
N GLU A 343 3.54 -11.96 4.13
CA GLU A 343 2.15 -12.09 4.58
C GLU A 343 1.48 -10.71 4.74
N PHE A 344 2.19 -9.75 5.35
CA PHE A 344 1.69 -8.38 5.49
C PHE A 344 1.49 -7.69 4.13
N SER A 345 2.39 -7.91 3.17
CA SER A 345 2.25 -7.38 1.81
C SER A 345 0.96 -7.87 1.15
N SER A 346 0.65 -9.17 1.30
CA SER A 346 -0.57 -9.76 0.76
C SER A 346 -1.83 -9.17 1.41
N LYS A 347 -1.86 -9.08 2.74
CA LYS A 347 -2.98 -8.46 3.48
C LYS A 347 -3.15 -6.99 3.13
N LEU A 348 -2.06 -6.23 3.05
CA LEU A 348 -2.09 -4.82 2.74
C LEU A 348 -2.58 -4.53 1.31
N THR A 349 -2.18 -5.37 0.35
CA THR A 349 -2.68 -5.32 -1.03
C THR A 349 -4.20 -5.50 -1.08
N MET A 350 -4.75 -6.44 -0.30
CA MET A 350 -6.20 -6.62 -0.19
C MET A 350 -6.87 -5.38 0.41
N LYS A 351 -6.30 -4.82 1.49
CA LYS A 351 -6.81 -3.59 2.12
C LYS A 351 -6.83 -2.39 1.17
N PHE A 352 -5.78 -2.19 0.37
CA PHE A 352 -5.77 -1.10 -0.61
C PHE A 352 -6.81 -1.28 -1.71
N ARG A 353 -7.16 -2.53 -2.06
CA ARG A 353 -8.22 -2.81 -3.04
C ARG A 353 -9.63 -2.59 -2.46
N GLU A 354 -9.81 -2.88 -1.17
CA GLU A 354 -11.08 -2.67 -0.47
C GLU A 354 -11.33 -1.18 -0.17
N ASP A 355 -10.31 -0.50 0.36
CA ASP A 355 -10.33 0.94 0.66
C ASP A 355 -9.00 1.60 0.27
N PRO A 356 -8.93 2.21 -0.93
CA PRO A 356 -7.72 2.91 -1.39
C PRO A 356 -7.26 4.06 -0.49
N GLU A 357 -8.15 4.68 0.29
CA GLU A 357 -7.81 5.77 1.21
C GLU A 357 -6.98 5.27 2.41
N THR A 358 -6.93 3.95 2.63
CA THR A 358 -6.02 3.31 3.58
C THR A 358 -4.55 3.66 3.31
N ALA A 359 -4.19 3.96 2.06
CA ALA A 359 -2.83 4.38 1.71
C ALA A 359 -2.43 5.72 2.34
N LEU A 360 -3.39 6.62 2.59
CA LEU A 360 -3.12 7.85 3.34
C LEU A 360 -2.67 7.50 4.76
N ARG A 361 -3.34 6.53 5.41
CA ARG A 361 -3.04 6.04 6.78
C ARG A 361 -1.66 5.41 6.89
N THR A 362 -1.31 4.55 5.94
CA THR A 362 -0.06 3.77 5.98
C THR A 362 1.19 4.61 5.75
N ARG A 363 1.07 5.76 5.07
CA ARG A 363 2.18 6.66 4.79
C ARG A 363 2.79 7.22 6.09
N PRO A 364 4.05 6.87 6.45
CA PRO A 364 4.66 7.24 7.74
C PRO A 364 5.19 8.68 7.71
N ALA A 365 5.24 9.39 8.84
CA ALA A 365 5.79 10.75 8.89
C ALA A 365 7.33 10.78 8.98
N THR A 366 8.02 10.18 8.00
CA THR A 366 9.49 10.13 7.92
C THR A 366 10.01 10.86 6.68
N ASP A 367 11.13 11.58 6.80
CA ASP A 367 11.85 12.13 5.63
C ASP A 367 12.37 10.98 4.77
N PRO A 368 12.25 11.01 3.43
CA PRO A 368 12.66 9.88 2.61
C PRO A 368 14.18 9.61 2.68
N LYS A 369 15.00 10.61 2.98
CA LYS A 369 16.46 10.45 3.15
C LYS A 369 16.82 9.73 4.45
N ASP A 370 15.98 9.89 5.46
CA ASP A 370 16.14 9.26 6.77
C ASP A 370 15.30 7.97 6.87
N ALA A 371 14.78 7.45 5.75
CA ALA A 371 13.92 6.29 5.74
C ALA A 371 14.65 5.03 6.23
N SER A 372 14.12 4.43 7.29
CA SER A 372 14.55 3.14 7.83
C SER A 372 14.16 1.96 6.93
N ARG A 373 14.57 0.74 7.28
CA ARG A 373 14.17 -0.48 6.54
C ARG A 373 12.65 -0.62 6.47
N GLY A 374 11.97 -0.40 7.58
CA GLY A 374 10.52 -0.48 7.67
C GLY A 374 9.80 0.63 6.88
N ALA A 375 10.34 1.86 6.88
CA ALA A 375 9.80 2.93 6.05
C ALA A 375 9.99 2.66 4.55
N ALA A 376 11.16 2.13 4.16
CA ALA A 376 11.44 1.72 2.79
C ALA A 376 10.55 0.56 2.32
N TRP A 377 10.25 -0.39 3.23
CA TRP A 377 9.28 -1.45 2.96
C TRP A 377 7.86 -0.90 2.76
N VAL A 378 7.39 0.01 3.62
CA VAL A 378 6.07 0.65 3.42
C VAL A 378 6.02 1.41 2.09
N ALA A 379 7.10 2.12 1.76
CA ALA A 379 7.23 2.81 0.48
C ALA A 379 7.15 1.84 -0.71
N SER A 380 7.80 0.67 -0.61
CA SER A 380 7.69 -0.37 -1.65
C SER A 380 6.27 -0.88 -1.80
N GLN A 381 5.53 -1.08 -0.70
CA GLN A 381 4.12 -1.51 -0.78
C GLN A 381 3.21 -0.48 -1.42
N LEU A 382 3.43 0.80 -1.14
CA LEU A 382 2.70 1.90 -1.77
C LEU A 382 3.00 1.98 -3.28
N LEU A 383 4.26 1.81 -3.68
CA LEU A 383 4.65 1.77 -5.09
C LEU A 383 4.06 0.56 -5.81
N SER A 384 4.19 -0.65 -5.26
CA SER A 384 3.62 -1.88 -5.83
C SER A 384 2.12 -1.78 -6.08
N ASN A 385 1.42 -0.99 -5.27
CA ASN A 385 -0.02 -0.80 -5.38
C ASN A 385 -0.44 0.50 -6.07
N ALA A 386 0.51 1.27 -6.63
CA ALA A 386 0.24 2.56 -7.28
C ALA A 386 -0.95 2.55 -8.27
N PRO A 387 -1.19 1.46 -9.07
CA PRO A 387 -2.37 1.35 -9.92
C PRO A 387 -3.73 1.50 -9.24
N TRP A 388 -3.82 1.10 -7.97
CA TRP A 388 -5.06 1.08 -7.20
C TRP A 388 -5.16 2.27 -6.23
N LEU A 389 -4.09 3.06 -6.06
CA LEU A 389 -4.08 4.19 -5.15
C LEU A 389 -4.69 5.44 -5.78
N PRO A 390 -5.31 6.33 -4.98
CA PRO A 390 -5.91 7.57 -5.47
C PRO A 390 -4.91 8.45 -6.24
N GLU A 391 -5.38 9.09 -7.32
CA GLU A 391 -4.52 9.93 -8.18
C GLU A 391 -3.83 11.07 -7.42
N HIS A 392 -4.50 11.63 -6.41
CA HIS A 392 -3.95 12.70 -5.58
C HIS A 392 -2.71 12.26 -4.77
N MET A 393 -2.45 10.96 -4.63
CA MET A 393 -1.22 10.44 -4.00
C MET A 393 -0.07 10.25 -4.98
N HIS A 394 -0.30 10.20 -6.29
CA HIS A 394 0.73 9.81 -7.27
C HIS A 394 1.95 10.75 -7.26
N ALA A 395 1.75 12.05 -6.98
CA ALA A 395 2.85 12.98 -6.81
C ALA A 395 3.71 12.67 -5.56
N ASP A 396 3.09 12.28 -4.44
CA ASP A 396 3.82 11.86 -3.23
C ASP A 396 4.53 10.52 -3.44
N LEU A 397 3.93 9.57 -4.17
CA LEU A 397 4.59 8.31 -4.52
C LEU A 397 5.92 8.55 -5.27
N LEU A 398 5.91 9.50 -6.22
CA LEU A 398 7.11 9.85 -6.99
C LEU A 398 8.14 10.66 -6.19
N ARG A 399 7.70 11.50 -5.25
CA ARG A 399 8.59 12.39 -4.48
C ARG A 399 9.13 11.76 -3.21
N TRP A 400 8.32 10.97 -2.52
CA TRP A 400 8.69 10.33 -1.26
C TRP A 400 8.91 8.83 -1.43
N SER A 401 7.91 8.08 -1.91
CA SER A 401 8.00 6.61 -1.88
C SER A 401 9.17 6.10 -2.71
N LEU A 402 9.45 6.72 -3.86
CA LEU A 402 10.61 6.37 -4.67
C LEU A 402 11.94 6.55 -3.92
N GLU A 403 12.17 7.69 -3.29
CA GLU A 403 13.43 7.96 -2.57
C GLU A 403 13.53 7.12 -1.29
N ALA A 404 12.43 6.98 -0.54
CA ALA A 404 12.35 6.17 0.67
C ALA A 404 12.55 4.66 0.37
N TRP A 405 11.97 4.13 -0.71
CA TRP A 405 12.17 2.75 -1.14
C TRP A 405 13.64 2.49 -1.52
N LEU A 406 14.28 3.44 -2.23
CA LEU A 406 15.67 3.28 -2.67
C LEU A 406 16.70 3.41 -1.55
N SER A 407 16.34 3.99 -0.39
CA SER A 407 17.25 4.06 0.77
C SER A 407 17.60 2.66 1.30
N HIS A 408 16.59 1.81 1.48
CA HIS A 408 16.74 0.42 1.94
C HIS A 408 15.79 -0.52 1.16
N PRO A 409 16.07 -0.82 -0.12
CA PRO A 409 15.19 -1.64 -0.94
C PRO A 409 14.95 -3.01 -0.30
N PRO A 410 13.69 -3.47 -0.17
CA PRO A 410 13.40 -4.83 0.27
C PRO A 410 13.87 -5.86 -0.75
N LEU A 411 14.23 -7.06 -0.29
CA LEU A 411 14.70 -8.16 -1.13
C LEU A 411 13.79 -8.37 -2.36
N HIS A 412 12.48 -8.39 -2.10
CA HIS A 412 11.43 -8.53 -3.11
C HIS A 412 10.92 -7.16 -3.57
N SER A 413 11.47 -6.66 -4.67
CA SER A 413 11.30 -5.26 -5.11
C SER A 413 10.78 -5.12 -6.54
N LEU A 414 10.48 -6.22 -7.25
CA LEU A 414 10.02 -6.18 -8.64
C LEU A 414 8.69 -5.44 -8.80
N GLN A 415 7.71 -5.72 -7.94
CA GLN A 415 6.40 -5.08 -8.01
C GLN A 415 6.48 -3.56 -7.77
N ALA A 416 7.38 -3.11 -6.89
CA ALA A 416 7.60 -1.69 -6.66
C ALA A 416 8.20 -1.03 -7.91
N LEU A 417 9.15 -1.68 -8.58
CA LEU A 417 9.71 -1.25 -9.86
C LEU A 417 8.64 -1.19 -10.97
N GLU A 418 7.74 -2.17 -11.04
CA GLU A 418 6.59 -2.16 -11.95
C GLU A 418 5.65 -0.99 -11.66
N GLY A 419 5.36 -0.73 -10.38
CA GLY A 419 4.56 0.40 -9.93
C GLY A 419 5.15 1.74 -10.33
N VAL A 420 6.47 1.91 -10.19
CA VAL A 420 7.19 3.10 -10.67
C VAL A 420 7.08 3.20 -12.20
N ALA A 421 7.35 2.12 -12.93
CA ALA A 421 7.24 2.12 -14.39
C ALA A 421 5.82 2.47 -14.87
N TRP A 422 4.80 2.02 -14.14
CA TRP A 422 3.41 2.35 -14.41
C TRP A 422 3.10 3.83 -14.16
N LEU A 423 3.61 4.43 -13.07
CA LEU A 423 3.48 5.87 -12.78
C LEU A 423 4.10 6.75 -13.88
N TYR A 424 5.07 6.24 -14.62
CA TYR A 424 5.71 6.91 -15.76
C TYR A 424 5.22 6.45 -17.14
N SER A 425 4.21 5.58 -17.21
CA SER A 425 3.69 5.08 -18.48
C SER A 425 2.92 6.14 -19.29
N SER A 426 2.81 5.91 -20.60
CA SER A 426 2.26 6.83 -21.59
C SER A 426 0.89 7.39 -21.21
N GLY A 427 0.83 8.72 -21.03
CA GLY A 427 -0.36 9.46 -20.60
C GLY A 427 -0.28 10.02 -19.17
N ARG A 428 0.73 9.65 -18.37
CA ARG A 428 0.92 10.11 -16.99
C ARG A 428 2.17 10.98 -16.78
N ASN A 429 3.27 10.69 -17.47
CA ASN A 429 4.50 11.49 -17.49
C ASN A 429 5.23 11.34 -18.85
N ASP A 430 6.20 12.21 -19.13
CA ASP A 430 7.03 12.17 -20.35
C ASP A 430 8.16 11.13 -20.21
N ASP A 431 8.43 10.35 -21.27
CA ASP A 431 9.53 9.36 -21.34
C ASP A 431 10.90 9.99 -21.02
N ALA A 432 11.08 11.28 -21.33
CA ALA A 432 12.29 12.02 -21.00
C ALA A 432 12.53 12.14 -19.48
N SER A 433 11.45 12.19 -18.68
CA SER A 433 11.52 12.26 -17.22
C SER A 433 11.81 10.92 -16.56
N PHE A 434 11.45 9.82 -17.23
CA PHE A 434 11.58 8.47 -16.66
C PHE A 434 12.99 7.90 -16.76
N ARG A 435 13.72 8.20 -17.84
CA ARG A 435 15.08 7.66 -18.05
C ARG A 435 16.06 7.95 -16.90
N PRO A 436 16.17 9.21 -16.39
CA PRO A 436 17.05 9.48 -15.24
C PRO A 436 16.65 8.71 -13.98
N ILE A 437 15.34 8.50 -13.78
CA ILE A 437 14.83 7.72 -12.65
C ILE A 437 15.23 6.25 -12.77
N LEU A 438 15.06 5.65 -13.95
CA LEU A 438 15.50 4.28 -14.22
C LEU A 438 17.00 4.10 -14.04
N GLU A 439 17.81 5.05 -14.50
CA GLU A 439 19.27 5.05 -14.29
C GLU A 439 19.62 5.08 -12.79
N GLY A 440 18.91 5.90 -12.00
CA GLY A 440 19.05 5.93 -10.55
C GLY A 440 18.71 4.58 -9.88
N ILE A 441 17.58 3.97 -10.26
CA ILE A 441 17.18 2.65 -9.75
C ILE A 441 18.19 1.57 -10.16
N ARG A 442 18.68 1.61 -11.42
CA ARG A 442 19.70 0.68 -11.94
C ARG A 442 21.02 0.82 -11.19
N SER A 443 21.46 2.05 -10.93
CA SER A 443 22.66 2.30 -10.11
C SER A 443 22.51 1.69 -8.72
N ARG A 444 21.35 1.92 -8.07
CA ARG A 444 21.07 1.33 -6.75
C ARG A 444 21.01 -0.20 -6.80
N GLY A 445 20.42 -0.78 -7.84
CA GLY A 445 20.35 -2.23 -8.05
C GLY A 445 21.73 -2.88 -8.19
N ARG A 446 22.69 -2.22 -8.84
CA ARG A 446 24.09 -2.69 -8.95
C ARG A 446 24.81 -2.76 -7.59
N GLU A 447 24.43 -1.91 -6.64
CA GLU A 447 24.99 -1.90 -5.27
C GLU A 447 24.38 -2.99 -4.37
N MET A 448 23.23 -3.55 -4.75
CA MET A 448 22.55 -4.59 -3.96
C MET A 448 23.29 -5.93 -4.04
N PRO A 449 23.20 -6.77 -2.99
CA PRO A 449 23.86 -8.08 -2.98
C PRO A 449 23.28 -9.04 -4.03
N LYS A 450 24.11 -10.01 -4.45
CA LYS A 450 23.63 -11.21 -5.16
C LYS A 450 22.57 -11.86 -4.26
N GLY A 451 21.35 -12.03 -4.76
CA GLY A 451 20.23 -12.22 -3.85
C GLY A 451 19.01 -11.46 -4.30
N HIS A 452 19.25 -10.18 -4.53
CA HIS A 452 18.23 -9.16 -4.55
C HIS A 452 17.59 -9.01 -5.93
N ASP A 453 16.28 -8.76 -5.96
CA ASP A 453 15.50 -8.61 -7.19
C ASP A 453 16.05 -7.48 -8.08
N LEU A 454 16.26 -6.28 -7.50
CA LEU A 454 16.86 -5.14 -8.21
C LEU A 454 18.27 -5.43 -8.74
N ASN A 455 19.06 -6.28 -8.08
CA ASN A 455 20.36 -6.68 -8.62
C ASN A 455 20.17 -7.55 -9.88
N THR A 456 19.30 -8.54 -9.80
CA THR A 456 18.95 -9.43 -10.92
C THR A 456 18.42 -8.63 -12.12
N TRP A 457 17.50 -7.70 -11.88
CA TRP A 457 16.99 -6.80 -12.92
C TRP A 457 18.08 -5.90 -13.50
N ALA A 458 18.92 -5.27 -12.66
CA ALA A 458 20.00 -4.40 -13.15
C ALA A 458 20.99 -5.17 -14.02
N ARG A 459 21.33 -6.40 -13.67
CA ARG A 459 22.17 -7.31 -14.46
C ARG A 459 21.54 -7.67 -15.80
N LEU A 460 20.24 -7.96 -15.83
CA LEU A 460 19.50 -8.15 -17.09
C LEU A 460 19.60 -6.90 -17.98
N VAL A 461 19.40 -5.71 -17.42
CA VAL A 461 19.50 -4.46 -18.17
C VAL A 461 20.92 -4.23 -18.69
N ASP A 462 21.95 -4.50 -17.88
CA ASP A 462 23.37 -4.46 -18.27
C ASP A 462 23.64 -5.43 -19.43
N ARG A 463 23.13 -6.65 -19.35
CA ARG A 463 23.25 -7.66 -20.42
C ARG A 463 22.66 -7.16 -21.73
N VAL A 464 21.44 -6.63 -21.69
CA VAL A 464 20.68 -6.24 -22.89
C VAL A 464 21.21 -4.94 -23.52
N LEU A 465 21.59 -3.95 -22.71
CA LEU A 465 22.02 -2.63 -23.22
C LEU A 465 23.53 -2.50 -23.44
N GLU A 466 24.33 -3.12 -22.58
CA GLU A 466 25.80 -2.98 -22.58
C GLU A 466 26.51 -4.25 -23.07
N GLY A 467 25.79 -5.37 -23.23
CA GLY A 467 26.36 -6.63 -23.67
C GLY A 467 27.21 -7.32 -22.61
N SER A 468 27.07 -6.98 -21.33
CA SER A 468 27.80 -7.64 -20.24
C SER A 468 27.52 -9.14 -20.23
N GLU A 469 28.49 -9.99 -19.91
CA GLU A 469 28.24 -11.42 -19.76
C GLU A 469 27.52 -11.69 -18.43
N LEU A 470 26.62 -12.67 -18.44
CA LEU A 470 25.99 -13.23 -17.24
C LEU A 470 26.57 -14.61 -17.00
N ASP A 471 26.97 -14.89 -15.76
CA ASP A 471 27.41 -16.24 -15.39
C ASP A 471 26.22 -17.23 -15.32
N LEU A 472 26.51 -18.52 -15.16
CA LEU A 472 25.48 -19.55 -15.14
C LEU A 472 24.46 -19.33 -14.00
N GLU A 473 24.94 -18.97 -12.81
CA GLU A 473 24.10 -18.70 -11.63
C GLU A 473 23.19 -17.48 -11.87
N GLU A 474 23.70 -16.43 -12.52
CA GLU A 474 22.96 -15.23 -12.90
C GLU A 474 21.89 -15.53 -13.96
N LEU A 475 22.16 -16.40 -14.93
CA LEU A 475 21.18 -16.84 -15.92
C LEU A 475 20.04 -17.64 -15.27
N GLU A 476 20.39 -18.61 -14.42
CA GLU A 476 19.44 -19.42 -13.65
C GLU A 476 18.54 -18.54 -12.77
N ARG A 477 19.14 -17.54 -12.12
CA ARG A 477 18.42 -16.57 -11.28
C ARG A 477 17.51 -15.66 -12.08
N THR A 478 18.00 -15.14 -13.21
CA THR A 478 17.22 -14.28 -14.11
C THR A 478 15.93 -14.99 -14.53
N ALA A 479 16.04 -16.25 -14.95
CA ALA A 479 14.90 -17.03 -15.42
C ALA A 479 13.94 -17.45 -14.29
N SER A 480 14.46 -17.66 -13.07
CA SER A 480 13.66 -18.08 -11.91
C SER A 480 12.95 -16.95 -11.16
N VAL A 481 13.54 -15.74 -11.15
CA VAL A 481 13.06 -14.63 -10.31
C VAL A 481 12.31 -13.58 -11.13
N LEU A 482 12.77 -13.25 -12.34
CA LEU A 482 12.16 -12.18 -13.13
C LEU A 482 10.95 -12.68 -13.92
N PRO A 483 9.92 -11.83 -14.15
CA PRO A 483 8.78 -12.18 -14.98
C PRO A 483 9.21 -12.62 -16.38
N THR A 484 8.52 -13.60 -16.95
CA THR A 484 8.86 -14.18 -18.26
C THR A 484 8.98 -13.12 -19.36
N GLY A 485 8.09 -12.13 -19.35
CA GLY A 485 8.11 -11.02 -20.31
C GLY A 485 9.32 -10.08 -20.22
N TRP A 486 10.08 -10.12 -19.12
CA TRP A 486 11.24 -9.25 -18.91
C TRP A 486 12.49 -9.81 -19.57
N TRP A 487 12.74 -11.11 -19.42
CA TRP A 487 13.91 -11.78 -20.00
C TRP A 487 13.59 -12.51 -21.30
N ALA A 488 12.31 -12.55 -21.72
CA ALA A 488 11.86 -13.14 -22.97
C ALA A 488 12.77 -12.83 -24.18
N PRO A 489 13.19 -11.57 -24.43
CA PRO A 489 14.01 -11.25 -25.60
C PRO A 489 15.36 -11.98 -25.67
N ILE A 490 15.90 -12.39 -24.53
CA ILE A 490 17.13 -13.19 -24.45
C ILE A 490 16.85 -14.66 -24.10
N SER A 491 15.58 -15.06 -23.98
CA SER A 491 15.20 -16.43 -23.63
C SER A 491 15.73 -17.50 -24.59
N PRO A 492 15.79 -17.30 -25.92
CA PRO A 492 16.37 -18.30 -26.81
C PRO A 492 17.86 -18.52 -26.54
N GLU A 493 18.59 -17.42 -26.29
CA GLU A 493 20.02 -17.45 -25.97
C GLU A 493 20.26 -18.16 -24.62
N ILE A 494 19.50 -17.80 -23.58
CA ILE A 494 19.57 -18.44 -22.27
C ILE A 494 19.37 -19.96 -22.40
N LEU A 495 18.33 -20.39 -23.12
CA LEU A 495 18.03 -21.81 -23.27
C LEU A 495 19.15 -22.55 -24.02
N VAL A 496 19.73 -21.94 -25.06
CA VAL A 496 20.87 -22.51 -25.79
C VAL A 496 22.08 -22.67 -24.87
N ILE A 497 22.41 -21.66 -24.06
CA ILE A 497 23.54 -21.71 -23.11
C ILE A 497 23.31 -22.84 -22.10
N LEU A 498 22.12 -22.91 -21.49
CA LEU A 498 21.80 -23.90 -20.46
C LEU A 498 21.72 -25.35 -20.99
N LEU A 499 21.42 -25.56 -22.28
CA LEU A 499 21.43 -26.89 -22.90
C LEU A 499 22.83 -27.36 -23.35
N ARG A 500 23.85 -26.49 -23.33
CA ARG A 500 25.21 -26.82 -23.79
C ARG A 500 25.97 -27.68 -22.79
N GLU A 501 25.76 -27.50 -21.49
CA GLU A 501 26.44 -28.26 -20.43
C GLU A 501 25.48 -29.25 -19.76
N GLU A 502 26.03 -30.31 -19.17
CA GLU A 502 25.21 -31.35 -18.55
C GLU A 502 24.63 -30.90 -17.20
N GLU A 503 25.44 -30.25 -16.34
CA GLU A 503 25.02 -29.73 -15.03
C GLU A 503 23.89 -28.69 -15.17
N SER A 504 24.00 -27.75 -16.10
CA SER A 504 22.96 -26.75 -16.40
C SER A 504 21.70 -27.37 -17.01
N THR A 505 21.84 -28.47 -17.76
CA THR A 505 20.68 -29.22 -18.28
C THR A 505 19.94 -29.93 -17.14
N ASP A 506 20.66 -30.46 -16.15
CA ASP A 506 20.04 -31.06 -14.96
C ASP A 506 19.25 -30.01 -14.18
N TRP A 507 19.80 -28.81 -14.02
CA TRP A 507 19.08 -27.68 -13.43
C TRP A 507 17.80 -27.33 -14.21
N LEU A 508 17.87 -27.23 -15.54
CA LEU A 508 16.70 -26.98 -16.40
C LEU A 508 15.59 -28.03 -16.23
N ILE A 509 15.97 -29.29 -16.06
CA ILE A 509 15.03 -30.39 -15.86
C ILE A 509 14.37 -30.32 -14.48
N LEU A 510 15.10 -29.88 -13.47
CA LEU A 510 14.61 -29.77 -12.09
C LEU A 510 13.76 -28.51 -11.86
N ASN A 511 13.96 -27.46 -12.66
CA ASN A 511 13.28 -26.17 -12.51
C ASN A 511 12.27 -25.92 -13.66
N PRO A 512 10.97 -26.20 -13.45
CA PRO A 512 9.97 -26.09 -14.50
C PRO A 512 9.64 -24.62 -14.83
N LEU A 513 10.29 -24.09 -15.85
CA LEU A 513 10.05 -22.74 -16.39
C LEU A 513 9.14 -22.79 -17.63
N PRO A 514 8.34 -21.75 -17.92
CA PRO A 514 7.38 -21.73 -19.03
C PRO A 514 8.07 -21.50 -20.40
N TRP A 515 9.02 -22.36 -20.77
CA TRP A 515 9.86 -22.23 -21.97
C TRP A 515 9.08 -22.06 -23.27
N SER A 516 7.91 -22.69 -23.39
CA SER A 516 7.02 -22.48 -24.55
C SER A 516 6.55 -21.02 -24.64
N ALA A 517 6.18 -20.39 -23.52
CA ALA A 517 5.74 -18.99 -23.49
C ALA A 517 6.92 -17.99 -23.59
N ALA A 518 8.10 -18.38 -23.09
CA ALA A 518 9.31 -17.56 -23.17
C ALA A 518 9.87 -17.49 -24.60
N VAL A 519 10.09 -18.65 -25.23
CA VAL A 519 10.82 -18.77 -26.50
C VAL A 519 9.91 -18.62 -27.73
N LEU A 520 8.66 -19.10 -27.67
CA LEU A 520 7.74 -19.04 -28.80
C LEU A 520 7.00 -17.68 -28.83
N ARG A 521 7.76 -16.61 -28.99
CA ARG A 521 7.26 -15.24 -29.17
C ARG A 521 7.51 -14.71 -30.59
N PRO A 522 6.57 -13.93 -31.18
CA PRO A 522 6.77 -13.27 -32.46
C PRO A 522 8.08 -12.50 -32.52
N VAL A 523 8.68 -12.50 -33.70
CA VAL A 523 9.81 -11.63 -34.02
C VAL A 523 9.35 -10.18 -33.92
N GLY A 524 10.09 -9.35 -33.17
CA GLY A 524 9.77 -7.94 -32.99
C GLY A 524 8.86 -7.62 -31.81
N GLU A 525 8.44 -8.60 -31.01
CA GLU A 525 7.68 -8.34 -29.78
C GLU A 525 8.52 -7.55 -28.77
N GLU A 526 7.98 -6.43 -28.27
CA GLU A 526 8.67 -5.55 -27.32
C GLU A 526 8.90 -6.21 -25.95
N CYS A 527 10.06 -5.92 -25.34
CA CYS A 527 10.37 -6.34 -23.99
C CYS A 527 9.45 -5.64 -22.97
N GLN A 528 8.96 -6.39 -22.00
CA GLN A 528 8.09 -5.86 -20.96
C GLN A 528 8.86 -5.26 -19.78
N ALA A 529 10.17 -5.53 -19.66
CA ALA A 529 10.98 -5.06 -18.55
C ALA A 529 11.05 -3.52 -18.52
N PRO A 530 10.92 -2.89 -17.34
CA PRO A 530 11.16 -1.47 -17.16
C PRO A 530 12.54 -1.06 -17.69
N GLY A 531 12.56 -0.08 -18.59
CA GLY A 531 13.76 0.42 -19.25
C GLY A 531 14.20 -0.31 -20.52
N LEU A 532 13.54 -1.41 -20.92
CA LEU A 532 13.95 -2.22 -22.07
C LEU A 532 12.92 -2.28 -23.22
N ARG A 533 11.83 -1.50 -23.18
CA ARG A 533 10.74 -1.56 -24.18
C ARG A 533 11.20 -1.42 -25.64
N SER A 534 12.31 -0.72 -25.89
CA SER A 534 12.88 -0.58 -27.25
C SER A 534 13.56 -1.85 -27.77
N TYR A 535 13.79 -2.84 -26.92
CA TYR A 535 14.40 -4.11 -27.28
C TYR A 535 13.31 -5.14 -27.60
N THR A 536 13.56 -5.97 -28.61
CA THR A 536 12.53 -6.87 -29.15
C THR A 536 12.98 -8.31 -29.21
N HIS A 537 12.02 -9.23 -29.10
CA HIS A 537 12.27 -10.66 -29.20
C HIS A 537 12.78 -11.06 -30.60
N PRO A 538 13.89 -11.84 -30.71
CA PRO A 538 14.50 -12.21 -32.00
C PRO A 538 13.75 -13.33 -32.74
N GLY A 539 12.85 -14.03 -32.08
CA GLY A 539 12.23 -15.27 -32.56
C GLY A 539 12.91 -16.50 -31.96
N CYS A 540 12.33 -17.68 -32.21
CA CYS A 540 12.89 -18.94 -31.73
C CYS A 540 14.09 -19.35 -32.58
N ASP A 541 15.22 -19.65 -31.93
CA ASP A 541 16.41 -20.16 -32.63
C ASP A 541 16.18 -21.62 -33.08
N PRO A 542 16.37 -21.96 -34.36
CA PRO A 542 16.24 -23.34 -34.85
C PRO A 542 17.24 -24.33 -34.20
N GLU A 543 18.37 -23.86 -33.64
CA GLU A 543 19.33 -24.71 -32.92
C GLU A 543 18.69 -25.37 -31.69
N ILE A 544 17.74 -24.70 -31.03
CA ILE A 544 17.07 -25.16 -29.80
C ILE A 544 16.44 -26.54 -29.99
N HIS A 545 15.79 -26.76 -31.14
CA HIS A 545 15.18 -28.06 -31.46
C HIS A 545 16.19 -29.20 -31.44
N SER A 546 17.35 -29.00 -32.08
CA SER A 546 18.40 -30.01 -32.15
C SER A 546 19.03 -30.31 -30.78
N LEU A 547 19.21 -29.26 -29.95
CA LEU A 547 19.74 -29.39 -28.59
C LEU A 547 18.77 -30.12 -27.66
N LEU A 548 17.49 -29.79 -27.71
CA LEU A 548 16.45 -30.46 -26.93
C LEU A 548 16.38 -31.96 -27.26
N ILE A 549 16.39 -32.33 -28.55
CA ILE A 549 16.41 -33.74 -28.96
C ILE A 549 17.66 -34.44 -28.42
N ARG A 550 18.84 -33.82 -28.59
CA ARG A 550 20.11 -34.40 -28.17
C ARG A 550 20.16 -34.65 -26.66
N ARG A 551 19.64 -33.72 -25.85
CA ARG A 551 19.70 -33.78 -24.38
C ARG A 551 18.60 -34.63 -23.76
N LEU A 552 17.37 -34.53 -24.26
CA LEU A 552 16.20 -35.12 -23.60
C LEU A 552 15.85 -36.50 -24.12
N ARG A 553 16.01 -36.78 -25.42
CA ARG A 553 15.52 -38.03 -26.03
C ARG A 553 16.24 -39.27 -25.47
N GLY A 554 17.57 -39.22 -25.36
CA GLY A 554 18.36 -40.34 -24.82
C GLY A 554 18.09 -40.62 -23.33
N ARG A 555 17.83 -39.59 -22.52
CA ARG A 555 17.50 -39.73 -21.09
C ARG A 555 16.09 -40.27 -20.87
N ARG A 556 15.13 -39.80 -21.66
CA ARG A 556 13.75 -40.29 -21.65
C ARG A 556 13.68 -41.80 -21.90
N GLU A 557 14.51 -42.32 -22.80
CA GLU A 557 14.52 -43.74 -23.17
C GLU A 557 15.25 -44.64 -22.16
N ARG A 558 16.24 -44.12 -21.42
CA ARG A 558 17.10 -44.91 -20.51
C ARG A 558 16.68 -44.87 -19.06
N GLU A 559 16.32 -43.68 -18.57
CA GLU A 559 16.15 -43.39 -17.14
C GLU A 559 14.73 -42.93 -16.81
N GLY A 560 13.97 -42.47 -17.82
CA GLY A 560 12.76 -41.69 -17.62
C GLY A 560 13.10 -40.24 -17.27
N LEU A 561 12.17 -39.32 -17.52
CA LEU A 561 12.31 -37.91 -17.14
C LEU A 561 11.30 -37.59 -16.03
N PRO A 562 11.68 -36.76 -15.04
CA PRO A 562 10.74 -36.32 -14.01
C PRO A 562 9.65 -35.42 -14.60
N ASP A 563 8.53 -35.28 -13.89
CA ASP A 563 7.42 -34.42 -14.31
C ASP A 563 7.83 -32.95 -14.44
N SER A 564 8.86 -32.51 -13.71
CA SER A 564 9.45 -31.17 -13.82
C SER A 564 10.05 -30.88 -15.21
N ALA A 565 10.36 -31.91 -16.01
CA ALA A 565 10.82 -31.76 -17.39
C ALA A 565 9.67 -31.40 -18.38
N ALA A 566 8.41 -31.42 -17.94
CA ALA A 566 7.24 -31.20 -18.79
C ALA A 566 7.31 -29.94 -19.68
N PRO A 567 7.75 -28.76 -19.20
CA PRO A 567 7.80 -27.57 -20.07
C PRO A 567 8.79 -27.69 -21.23
N LEU A 568 9.93 -28.35 -21.02
CA LEU A 568 10.93 -28.59 -22.06
C LEU A 568 10.44 -29.62 -23.09
N LEU A 569 9.72 -30.65 -22.61
CA LEU A 569 9.10 -31.65 -23.48
C LEU A 569 7.97 -31.04 -24.33
N ASP A 570 7.17 -30.14 -23.75
CA ASP A 570 6.13 -29.42 -24.47
C ASP A 570 6.74 -28.53 -25.56
N LEU A 571 7.82 -27.79 -25.26
CA LEU A 571 8.54 -27.00 -26.27
C LEU A 571 9.13 -27.91 -27.37
N MET A 572 9.77 -29.01 -27.01
CA MET A 572 10.33 -29.97 -27.97
C MET A 572 9.24 -30.54 -28.88
N GLU A 573 8.10 -30.97 -28.33
CA GLU A 573 6.99 -31.54 -29.10
C GLU A 573 6.27 -30.50 -29.97
N ALA A 574 6.23 -29.23 -29.53
CA ALA A 574 5.77 -28.09 -30.34
C ALA A 574 6.66 -27.87 -31.57
N LEU A 575 7.98 -27.88 -31.36
CA LEU A 575 8.99 -27.74 -32.42
C LEU A 575 9.00 -28.96 -33.36
N ASP A 576 8.82 -30.18 -32.84
CA ASP A 576 8.63 -31.39 -33.66
C ASP A 576 7.38 -31.25 -34.55
N ALA A 577 6.26 -30.75 -34.01
CA ALA A 577 5.02 -30.63 -34.76
C ALA A 577 5.14 -29.67 -35.95
N ILE A 578 5.81 -28.51 -35.77
CA ILE A 578 6.02 -27.56 -36.87
C ILE A 578 7.04 -28.09 -37.90
N ASN A 579 8.12 -28.75 -37.45
CA ASN A 579 9.11 -29.36 -38.34
C ASN A 579 8.53 -30.51 -39.19
N GLU A 580 7.61 -31.28 -38.63
CA GLU A 580 6.91 -32.38 -39.32
C GLU A 580 5.66 -31.92 -40.08
N GLY A 581 5.27 -30.64 -39.99
CA GLY A 581 4.09 -30.09 -40.64
C GLY A 581 2.77 -30.69 -40.16
N ARG A 582 2.71 -31.18 -38.91
CA ARG A 582 1.52 -31.82 -38.32
C ARG A 582 0.86 -30.95 -37.26
N ALA A 583 -0.39 -31.27 -36.93
CA ALA A 583 -1.05 -30.67 -35.77
C ALA A 583 -0.32 -31.05 -34.46
N PRO A 584 -0.15 -30.11 -33.53
CA PRO A 584 0.43 -30.39 -32.23
C PRO A 584 -0.49 -31.30 -31.40
N ARG A 585 0.12 -32.09 -30.51
CA ARG A 585 -0.61 -32.90 -29.52
C ARG A 585 -0.86 -32.06 -28.26
N PRO A 586 -1.82 -32.45 -27.40
CA PRO A 586 -1.99 -31.81 -26.11
C PRO A 586 -0.70 -31.86 -25.28
N GLY A 587 -0.25 -30.71 -24.80
CA GLY A 587 0.92 -30.60 -23.93
C GLY A 587 0.63 -31.06 -22.50
N ARG A 588 1.70 -31.25 -21.73
CA ARG A 588 1.67 -31.67 -20.33
C ARG A 588 1.41 -30.51 -19.37
N THR A 589 2.00 -29.35 -19.66
CA THR A 589 1.84 -28.13 -18.85
C THR A 589 0.63 -27.30 -19.27
N HIS A 590 0.24 -27.41 -20.53
CA HIS A 590 -0.96 -26.79 -21.07
C HIS A 590 -1.42 -27.58 -22.32
N PRO A 591 -2.73 -27.91 -22.45
CA PRO A 591 -3.25 -28.66 -23.60
C PRO A 591 -3.02 -28.00 -24.97
N LEU A 592 -2.73 -26.70 -25.02
CA LEU A 592 -2.58 -25.93 -26.25
C LEU A 592 -1.15 -25.39 -26.46
N SER A 593 -0.18 -25.76 -25.62
CA SER A 593 1.20 -25.24 -25.68
C SER A 593 1.82 -25.38 -27.07
N GLY A 594 1.60 -26.51 -27.75
CA GLY A 594 2.13 -26.79 -29.08
C GLY A 594 1.60 -25.88 -30.19
N TRP A 595 0.48 -25.19 -29.98
CA TRP A 595 -0.04 -24.22 -30.94
C TRP A 595 0.79 -22.93 -30.98
N LEU A 596 1.53 -22.59 -29.93
CA LEU A 596 2.39 -21.40 -29.91
C LEU A 596 3.52 -21.43 -30.96
N ALA A 597 3.89 -22.61 -31.48
CA ALA A 597 4.86 -22.74 -32.57
C ALA A 597 4.21 -22.74 -33.97
N GLN A 598 2.88 -22.77 -34.06
CA GLN A 598 2.12 -22.89 -35.31
C GLN A 598 1.66 -21.52 -35.80
N PRO A 599 1.53 -21.31 -37.14
CA PRO A 599 0.89 -20.12 -37.69
C PRO A 599 -0.50 -19.90 -37.10
N VAL A 600 -0.84 -18.66 -36.74
CA VAL A 600 -2.09 -18.30 -36.07
C VAL A 600 -3.33 -18.63 -36.93
N GLU A 601 -3.16 -18.68 -38.26
CA GLU A 601 -4.20 -19.04 -39.22
C GLU A 601 -4.58 -20.52 -39.17
N LYS A 602 -3.70 -21.37 -38.63
CA LYS A 602 -3.92 -22.82 -38.49
C LYS A 602 -4.51 -23.20 -37.14
N TRP A 603 -4.64 -22.26 -36.22
CA TRP A 603 -5.13 -22.55 -34.87
C TRP A 603 -6.61 -22.95 -34.91
N PRO A 604 -7.01 -23.96 -34.13
CA PRO A 604 -8.41 -24.28 -33.94
C PRO A 604 -9.10 -23.17 -33.14
N GLU A 605 -10.41 -23.05 -33.28
CA GLU A 605 -11.20 -22.24 -32.34
C GLU A 605 -11.24 -22.95 -30.98
N PHE A 606 -10.75 -22.28 -29.94
CA PHE A 606 -10.84 -22.73 -28.55
C PHE A 606 -11.54 -21.67 -27.70
N SER A 607 -12.30 -22.10 -26.69
CA SER A 607 -12.95 -21.19 -25.74
C SER A 607 -11.93 -20.58 -24.77
N ALA A 608 -12.27 -19.44 -24.17
CA ALA A 608 -11.45 -18.83 -23.12
C ALA A 608 -11.19 -19.79 -21.95
N SER A 609 -12.16 -20.65 -21.60
CA SER A 609 -11.99 -21.66 -20.55
C SER A 609 -10.92 -22.70 -20.88
N VAL A 610 -10.80 -23.10 -22.15
CA VAL A 610 -9.76 -24.05 -22.61
C VAL A 610 -8.40 -23.34 -22.69
N ALA A 611 -8.39 -22.07 -23.06
CA ALA A 611 -7.16 -21.27 -23.08
C ALA A 611 -6.60 -20.99 -21.68
N LEU A 612 -7.44 -20.98 -20.63
CA LEU A 612 -7.03 -20.78 -19.24
C LEU A 612 -6.73 -22.09 -18.49
N ASP A 613 -6.90 -23.24 -19.15
CA ASP A 613 -6.70 -24.56 -18.55
C ASP A 613 -5.22 -24.98 -18.65
N GLY A 614 -4.42 -24.60 -17.66
CA GLY A 614 -3.01 -24.98 -17.55
C GLY A 614 -2.11 -23.84 -17.11
N ASN A 615 -0.89 -23.80 -17.66
CA ASN A 615 0.10 -22.78 -17.34
C ASN A 615 -0.36 -21.35 -17.74
N ALA A 616 -0.37 -20.42 -16.78
CA ALA A 616 -0.89 -19.05 -16.97
C ALA A 616 -0.13 -18.24 -18.03
N GLU A 617 1.19 -18.42 -18.15
CA GLU A 617 2.02 -17.71 -19.12
C GLU A 617 1.69 -18.19 -20.54
N ILE A 618 1.49 -19.49 -20.74
CA ILE A 618 1.02 -20.03 -22.04
C ILE A 618 -0.40 -19.54 -22.33
N ALA A 619 -1.28 -19.51 -21.32
CA ALA A 619 -2.65 -19.05 -21.45
C ALA A 619 -2.74 -17.59 -21.93
N GLU A 620 -1.94 -16.69 -21.36
CA GLU A 620 -1.87 -15.28 -21.77
C GLU A 620 -1.57 -15.15 -23.28
N ARG A 621 -0.56 -15.90 -23.75
CA ARG A 621 -0.14 -15.91 -25.15
C ARG A 621 -1.23 -16.40 -26.09
N LEU A 622 -1.96 -17.44 -25.67
CA LEU A 622 -3.08 -18.00 -26.43
C LEU A 622 -4.23 -17.00 -26.55
N LEU A 623 -4.57 -16.32 -25.45
CA LEU A 623 -5.62 -15.29 -25.42
C LEU A 623 -5.25 -14.08 -26.30
N LEU A 624 -3.97 -13.70 -26.35
CA LEU A 624 -3.45 -12.66 -27.24
C LEU A 624 -3.32 -13.11 -28.71
N ARG A 625 -3.59 -14.38 -29.01
CA ARG A 625 -3.32 -15.01 -30.32
C ARG A 625 -1.89 -14.75 -30.81
N SER A 626 -0.92 -14.80 -29.90
CA SER A 626 0.45 -14.43 -30.19
C SER A 626 1.34 -15.67 -30.35
N SER A 627 1.69 -15.98 -31.60
CA SER A 627 2.48 -17.16 -31.99
C SER A 627 3.95 -16.81 -32.20
N GLY A 628 4.84 -17.70 -31.77
CA GLY A 628 6.27 -17.66 -32.07
C GLY A 628 6.64 -18.11 -33.48
N TYR A 629 5.67 -18.42 -34.35
CA TYR A 629 5.94 -18.85 -35.71
C TYR A 629 6.63 -17.75 -36.54
N HIS A 630 7.76 -18.10 -37.17
CA HIS A 630 8.40 -17.33 -38.23
C HIS A 630 9.07 -18.27 -39.22
N THR A 631 9.42 -17.80 -40.42
CA THR A 631 9.98 -18.64 -41.49
C THR A 631 11.30 -19.34 -41.13
N GLY A 632 12.02 -18.82 -40.14
CA GLY A 632 13.30 -19.35 -39.66
C GLY A 632 13.21 -20.37 -38.53
N ILE A 633 12.00 -20.66 -38.01
CA ILE A 633 11.81 -21.58 -36.87
C ILE A 633 12.10 -23.05 -37.24
N VAL A 634 11.97 -23.37 -38.53
CA VAL A 634 12.22 -24.72 -39.08
C VAL A 634 13.68 -24.78 -39.53
N SER A 635 14.41 -25.80 -39.08
CA SER A 635 15.78 -26.04 -39.52
C SER A 635 15.82 -26.30 -41.04
N SER A 636 16.67 -25.56 -41.77
CA SER A 636 16.76 -25.58 -43.24
C SER A 636 17.33 -26.88 -43.84
N THR A 637 17.25 -28.00 -43.13
CA THR A 637 17.77 -29.31 -43.56
C THR A 637 16.72 -30.22 -44.21
N SER A 638 15.48 -29.75 -44.40
CA SER A 638 14.35 -30.62 -44.79
C SER A 638 13.63 -30.21 -46.08
N ILE A 639 14.32 -29.63 -47.08
CA ILE A 639 13.74 -29.51 -48.43
C ILE A 639 14.79 -29.87 -49.48
N SER A 640 14.89 -31.18 -49.74
CA SER A 640 15.38 -31.74 -51.00
C SER A 640 14.73 -33.12 -51.16
N GLY A 641 13.51 -33.11 -51.69
CA GLY A 641 12.74 -34.27 -52.11
C GLY A 641 12.01 -33.93 -53.38
#